data_AF-A0A1L9VCJ7-F1
#
_entry.id   AF-A0A1L9VCJ7-F1
#
_cell.length_a   1.000
_cell.length_b   1.000
_cell.length_c   1.000
_cell.angle_alpha   90.00
_cell.angle_beta   90.00
_cell.angle_gamma   90.00
#
_symmetry.space_group_name_H-M   'P 1'
#
loop_
_entity.id
_entity.type
_entity.pdbx_description
1 polymer ?
#
loop_
_entity_poly.entity_id
_entity_poly.type
_entity_poly.pdbx_seq_one_letter_code
_entity_poly.pdbx_strand_id
1 'polypeptide(L)'
;MFGGADHDLEKAPEVGKVPVDGNSDGAVPGESFAYGNSWYAKIQRLAGKLNIEQRGIERVPENEQTDTSYFNISSMWLAANMVVSSFAIGVLGKSLYGLGFVDALLVDLFFNLLGIMTVCWFSCFGPPFGLRQMVLSRFWFGWYGTKFIAILNVLACVGWSAANAIVGAQFIVAVNSDVPGFAGILIIAICTLFITFAGYKVVHAYEYWSWIPTFIVFMIVFGMFAHSGDFKNLPMGIGKSELGSCLSFGSTVYGFATGWTSYAADYTVYQPKTRSRRKVFFSAWLGLLPPLLFTQMLAIAIMTATEISGGDNKYQLGYAASGNGGLLGAVLAPLGRFGDFCLIILALSIIANNCPNIYSVSLTLQVLSRFTQRVPRFIWVFLGSCASIAIGIPGYSHFETVLENFMNFIAYWLAIYSGIAVSDHFVFKRGFGGYRPEIYDDRHKLPVGIAAALAFGFGIAGMITGMSQSCRADWADDEEFDDPSALPPQQVTTNKDGTKTVVSYRFNDDNKKVKVTRRIKTTVVREQVNPQVAERRSWSKFGLEKGHATGPSFETTSVGENIVFRPSVNWKVQAAEEEKTGGEKGSMKDQLKDKKVKCRICSGEHFTARCPFKDTMAPIEEPGAGGEGGAEEPAAGGLGATGGSYVPPHLRKGAAAGGEKMAGKYEKDDLATLRVTNVSELAEEQELRDLFERFGRVTRVFLARDRETQRAKGFAFISFADRDDAARACEKMDGFGYRHLILRVEFAKRT
;
A
#
# COMPACT_ATOMS: atom_id res chain seq x y z
N MET A 1 -55.35 -10.27 -23.98
CA MET A 1 -56.35 -11.25 -24.42
C MET A 1 -55.68 -12.61 -24.33
N PHE A 2 -56.00 -13.38 -23.28
CA PHE A 2 -55.33 -14.63 -22.95
C PHE A 2 -55.98 -15.78 -23.73
N GLY A 3 -55.18 -16.47 -24.54
CA GLY A 3 -55.51 -17.70 -25.25
C GLY A 3 -54.21 -18.42 -25.55
N GLY A 4 -53.57 -18.97 -24.50
CA GLY A 4 -52.34 -19.73 -24.62
C GLY A 4 -52.65 -21.09 -25.24
N ALA A 5 -52.22 -21.28 -26.48
CA ALA A 5 -51.86 -22.62 -26.91
C ALA A 5 -50.67 -23.04 -26.05
N ASP A 6 -50.81 -24.12 -25.27
CA ASP A 6 -49.70 -24.78 -24.58
C ASP A 6 -48.71 -25.28 -25.65
N HIS A 7 -47.79 -24.42 -26.07
CA HIS A 7 -46.65 -24.81 -26.87
C HIS A 7 -45.74 -25.66 -25.99
N ASP A 8 -45.63 -26.94 -26.36
CA ASP A 8 -44.73 -27.91 -25.73
C ASP A 8 -43.28 -27.42 -25.84
N LEU A 9 -42.79 -26.76 -24.78
CA LEU A 9 -41.48 -26.12 -24.70
C LEU A 9 -40.34 -27.12 -24.94
N GLU A 10 -40.58 -28.42 -24.75
CA GLU A 10 -39.62 -29.49 -24.95
C GLU A 10 -39.47 -29.90 -26.41
N LYS A 11 -40.49 -29.63 -27.24
CA LYS A 11 -40.53 -29.97 -28.68
C LYS A 11 -40.24 -28.77 -29.59
N ALA A 12 -40.21 -27.56 -29.05
CA ALA A 12 -39.83 -26.36 -29.80
C ALA A 12 -38.33 -26.38 -30.19
N PRO A 13 -37.96 -25.90 -31.40
CA PRO A 13 -36.57 -25.90 -31.84
C PRO A 13 -35.68 -25.07 -30.91
N GLU A 14 -34.56 -25.66 -30.49
CA GLU A 14 -33.55 -24.99 -29.66
C GLU A 14 -33.00 -23.73 -30.36
N VAL A 15 -32.65 -22.71 -29.57
CA VAL A 15 -32.04 -21.41 -30.00
C VAL A 15 -30.80 -21.60 -30.89
N GLY A 16 -30.19 -22.79 -30.90
CA GLY A 16 -29.05 -23.14 -31.77
C GLY A 16 -29.39 -23.76 -33.13
N LYS A 17 -30.67 -24.00 -33.47
CA LYS A 17 -31.11 -24.67 -34.72
C LYS A 17 -32.13 -23.88 -35.55
N VAL A 18 -32.52 -22.68 -35.14
CA VAL A 18 -33.28 -21.79 -36.04
C VAL A 18 -32.25 -21.18 -37.00
N PRO A 19 -32.37 -21.37 -38.32
CA PRO A 19 -31.56 -20.62 -39.26
C PRO A 19 -31.76 -19.15 -38.93
N VAL A 20 -30.68 -18.39 -38.77
CA VAL A 20 -30.77 -16.93 -38.84
C VAL A 20 -31.20 -16.65 -40.27
N ASP A 21 -32.52 -16.63 -40.50
CA ASP A 21 -33.06 -16.23 -41.78
C ASP A 21 -32.51 -14.83 -42.06
N GLY A 22 -32.00 -14.62 -43.27
CA GLY A 22 -31.35 -13.37 -43.69
C GLY A 22 -32.26 -12.12 -43.65
N ASN A 23 -33.45 -12.25 -43.07
CA ASN A 23 -34.49 -11.24 -42.89
C ASN A 23 -34.90 -11.07 -41.41
N SER A 24 -34.20 -11.70 -40.45
CA SER A 24 -34.44 -11.52 -39.02
C SER A 24 -33.71 -10.28 -38.48
N ASP A 25 -34.39 -9.44 -37.71
CA ASP A 25 -33.87 -8.19 -37.11
C ASP A 25 -32.77 -8.44 -36.04
N GLY A 26 -32.20 -9.65 -35.96
CA GLY A 26 -31.17 -10.06 -34.99
C GLY A 26 -31.62 -10.08 -33.52
N ALA A 27 -32.86 -9.69 -33.22
CA ALA A 27 -33.44 -9.71 -31.88
C ALA A 27 -33.92 -11.13 -31.50
N VAL A 28 -33.63 -11.54 -30.27
CA VAL A 28 -33.97 -12.88 -29.76
C VAL A 28 -35.10 -12.74 -28.74
N PRO A 29 -36.28 -13.37 -28.91
CA PRO A 29 -37.36 -13.32 -27.91
C PRO A 29 -36.97 -14.01 -26.59
N GLY A 30 -37.40 -13.48 -25.45
CA GLY A 30 -37.07 -13.99 -24.12
C GLY A 30 -37.57 -15.41 -23.86
N GLU A 31 -38.71 -15.77 -24.44
CA GLU A 31 -39.30 -17.12 -24.31
C GLU A 31 -38.45 -18.20 -25.01
N SER A 32 -37.63 -17.81 -25.98
CA SER A 32 -36.83 -18.75 -26.77
C SER A 32 -35.76 -19.48 -25.95
N PHE A 33 -35.28 -18.86 -24.87
CA PHE A 33 -34.24 -19.45 -24.01
C PHE A 33 -34.73 -20.67 -23.21
N ALA A 34 -36.05 -20.87 -23.09
CA ALA A 34 -36.65 -22.01 -22.42
C ALA A 34 -36.96 -23.19 -23.35
N TYR A 35 -36.75 -23.04 -24.67
CA TYR A 35 -37.05 -24.08 -25.67
C TYR A 35 -35.97 -25.17 -25.72
N GLY A 36 -36.41 -26.42 -25.87
CA GLY A 36 -35.59 -27.61 -26.06
C GLY A 36 -35.09 -28.28 -24.77
N ASN A 37 -34.29 -29.34 -24.90
CA ASN A 37 -33.96 -30.24 -23.78
C ASN A 37 -32.50 -30.21 -23.33
N SER A 38 -31.70 -29.28 -23.87
CA SER A 38 -30.34 -29.03 -23.42
C SER A 38 -30.25 -28.72 -21.91
N TRP A 39 -29.11 -29.05 -21.30
CA TRP A 39 -28.81 -28.70 -19.91
C TRP A 39 -28.96 -27.19 -19.64
N TYR A 40 -28.60 -26.35 -20.61
CA TYR A 40 -28.78 -24.90 -20.57
C TYR A 40 -30.27 -24.51 -20.48
N ALA A 41 -31.13 -25.07 -21.35
CA ALA A 41 -32.57 -24.80 -21.32
C ALA A 41 -33.24 -25.29 -20.02
N LYS A 42 -32.79 -26.42 -19.45
CA LYS A 42 -33.27 -26.91 -18.15
C LYS A 42 -32.93 -25.97 -17.00
N ILE A 43 -31.69 -25.47 -16.93
CA ILE A 43 -31.28 -24.47 -15.94
C ILE A 43 -32.06 -23.17 -16.15
N GLN A 44 -32.26 -22.77 -17.40
CA GLN A 44 -33.01 -21.56 -17.73
C GLN A 44 -34.48 -21.65 -17.31
N ARG A 45 -35.14 -22.80 -17.51
CA ARG A 45 -36.49 -23.07 -17.01
C ARG A 45 -36.55 -23.00 -15.48
N LEU A 46 -35.55 -23.54 -14.79
CA LEU A 46 -35.45 -23.42 -13.33
C LEU A 46 -35.30 -21.96 -12.91
N ALA A 47 -34.44 -21.19 -13.57
CA ALA A 47 -34.29 -19.76 -13.35
C ALA A 47 -35.60 -19.00 -13.59
N GLY A 48 -36.35 -19.37 -14.64
CA GLY A 48 -37.67 -18.81 -14.95
C GLY A 48 -38.71 -19.08 -13.87
N LYS A 49 -38.74 -20.31 -13.33
CA LYS A 49 -39.61 -20.66 -12.18
C LYS A 49 -39.28 -19.82 -10.94
N LEU A 50 -38.03 -19.42 -10.79
CA LEU A 50 -37.55 -18.56 -9.70
C LEU A 50 -37.64 -17.05 -10.03
N ASN A 51 -38.25 -16.66 -11.15
CA ASN A 51 -38.33 -15.28 -11.65
C ASN A 51 -36.96 -14.59 -11.85
N ILE A 52 -35.89 -15.37 -12.05
CA ILE A 52 -34.54 -14.87 -12.32
C ILE A 52 -34.43 -14.48 -13.79
N GLU A 53 -33.77 -13.34 -14.07
CA GLU A 53 -33.56 -12.87 -15.44
C GLU A 53 -32.73 -13.87 -16.27
N GLN A 54 -33.31 -14.27 -17.40
CA GLN A 54 -32.81 -15.31 -18.29
C GLN A 54 -31.91 -14.74 -19.41
N ARG A 55 -32.26 -13.58 -19.95
CA ARG A 55 -31.58 -12.98 -21.10
C ARG A 55 -30.17 -12.51 -20.75
N GLY A 56 -29.24 -12.75 -21.67
CA GLY A 56 -27.86 -12.30 -21.56
C GLY A 56 -27.58 -11.08 -22.45
N ILE A 57 -26.65 -11.27 -23.38
CA ILE A 57 -26.14 -10.25 -24.31
C ILE A 57 -26.99 -10.09 -25.58
N GLU A 58 -28.01 -10.93 -25.76
CA GLU A 58 -28.84 -10.94 -26.96
C GLU A 58 -29.69 -9.68 -27.09
N ARG A 59 -29.80 -9.16 -28.31
CA ARG A 59 -30.58 -7.96 -28.62
C ARG A 59 -32.04 -8.11 -28.19
N VAL A 60 -32.54 -7.11 -27.45
CA VAL A 60 -33.92 -7.04 -26.97
C VAL A 60 -34.85 -6.63 -28.11
N PRO A 61 -35.91 -7.40 -28.40
CA PRO A 61 -36.88 -7.04 -29.43
C PRO A 61 -37.79 -5.91 -28.94
N GLU A 62 -38.33 -5.13 -29.89
CA GLU A 62 -39.10 -3.91 -29.59
C GLU A 62 -40.36 -4.17 -28.74
N ASN A 63 -40.98 -5.35 -28.88
CA ASN A 63 -42.13 -5.77 -28.09
C ASN A 63 -41.82 -6.07 -26.62
N GLU A 64 -40.55 -6.27 -26.26
CA GLU A 64 -40.10 -6.54 -24.88
C GLU A 64 -39.49 -5.30 -24.21
N GLN A 65 -39.45 -4.15 -24.90
CA GLN A 65 -39.02 -2.86 -24.34
C GLN A 65 -40.14 -2.21 -23.50
N THR A 66 -40.41 -2.78 -22.34
CA THR A 66 -41.59 -2.44 -21.52
C THR A 66 -41.41 -1.25 -20.57
N ASP A 67 -40.18 -0.73 -20.38
CA ASP A 67 -39.94 0.34 -19.41
C ASP A 67 -40.30 1.72 -19.98
N THR A 68 -41.43 2.27 -19.53
CA THR A 68 -41.97 3.52 -20.08
C THR A 68 -41.65 4.77 -19.26
N SER A 69 -41.05 4.62 -18.08
CA SER A 69 -40.78 5.75 -17.19
C SER A 69 -39.39 6.33 -17.43
N TYR A 70 -39.31 7.66 -17.61
CA TYR A 70 -38.01 8.35 -17.58
C TYR A 70 -37.45 8.38 -16.16
N PHE A 71 -38.31 8.48 -15.15
CA PHE A 71 -37.86 8.52 -13.76
C PHE A 71 -37.14 7.23 -13.36
N ASN A 72 -37.46 6.07 -13.97
CA ASN A 72 -36.73 4.83 -13.72
C ASN A 72 -35.25 4.90 -14.13
N ILE A 73 -34.91 5.67 -15.18
CA ILE A 73 -33.52 5.91 -15.57
C ILE A 73 -32.85 6.81 -14.53
N SER A 74 -33.54 7.88 -14.11
CA SER A 74 -33.00 8.82 -13.13
C SER A 74 -32.82 8.19 -11.75
N SER A 75 -33.79 7.42 -11.27
CA SER A 75 -33.78 6.83 -9.92
C SER A 75 -32.73 5.73 -9.76
N MET A 76 -32.45 4.98 -10.83
CA MET A 76 -31.36 4.01 -10.92
C MET A 76 -30.01 4.68 -10.65
N TRP A 77 -29.67 5.70 -11.44
CA TRP A 77 -28.42 6.44 -11.23
C TRP A 77 -28.40 7.23 -9.91
N LEU A 78 -29.55 7.75 -9.48
CA LEU A 78 -29.68 8.47 -8.21
C LEU A 78 -29.31 7.56 -7.03
N ALA A 79 -29.80 6.33 -7.03
CA ALA A 79 -29.49 5.35 -5.98
C ALA A 79 -28.06 4.86 -6.02
N ALA A 80 -27.50 4.65 -7.22
CA ALA A 80 -26.11 4.29 -7.35
C ALA A 80 -25.17 5.38 -6.80
N ASN A 81 -25.55 6.67 -6.86
CA ASN A 81 -24.66 7.78 -6.50
C ASN A 81 -24.97 8.45 -5.15
N MET A 82 -26.20 8.32 -4.62
CA MET A 82 -26.58 8.77 -3.27
C MET A 82 -26.06 7.79 -2.21
N VAL A 83 -24.74 7.63 -2.15
CA VAL A 83 -24.03 6.61 -1.38
C VAL A 83 -22.74 7.15 -0.79
N VAL A 84 -22.19 6.43 0.19
CA VAL A 84 -20.91 6.82 0.82
C VAL A 84 -19.68 6.59 -0.05
N SER A 85 -19.77 5.81 -1.13
CA SER A 85 -18.69 5.70 -2.12
C SER A 85 -18.41 7.04 -2.81
N SER A 86 -19.45 7.76 -3.22
CA SER A 86 -19.33 9.09 -3.82
C SER A 86 -18.75 10.08 -2.80
N PHE A 87 -19.20 9.99 -1.55
CA PHE A 87 -18.66 10.77 -0.44
C PHE A 87 -17.14 10.55 -0.26
N ALA A 88 -16.68 9.30 -0.32
CA ALA A 88 -15.26 8.96 -0.18
C ALA A 88 -14.36 9.68 -1.19
N ILE A 89 -14.85 9.96 -2.41
CA ILE A 89 -14.09 10.68 -3.43
C ILE A 89 -13.83 12.13 -3.01
N GLY A 90 -14.83 12.81 -2.44
CA GLY A 90 -14.65 14.19 -1.97
C GLY A 90 -13.68 14.31 -0.78
N VAL A 91 -13.54 13.26 0.04
CA VAL A 91 -12.56 13.22 1.14
C VAL A 91 -11.12 13.31 0.62
N LEU A 92 -10.84 12.66 -0.52
CA LEU A 92 -9.49 12.60 -1.12
C LEU A 92 -8.95 13.98 -1.52
N GLY A 93 -9.82 14.95 -1.81
CA GLY A 93 -9.41 16.29 -2.23
C GLY A 93 -8.43 16.93 -1.24
N LYS A 94 -8.73 16.84 0.06
CA LYS A 94 -7.81 17.27 1.12
C LYS A 94 -6.84 16.18 1.54
N SER A 95 -7.33 14.96 1.82
CA SER A 95 -6.53 13.96 2.53
C SER A 95 -5.32 13.48 1.73
N LEU A 96 -5.45 13.44 0.40
CA LEU A 96 -4.42 12.95 -0.51
C LEU A 96 -3.78 14.08 -1.31
N TYR A 97 -4.58 15.02 -1.83
CA TYR A 97 -4.11 16.07 -2.74
C TYR A 97 -3.83 17.42 -2.06
N GLY A 98 -4.18 17.58 -0.79
CA GLY A 98 -3.89 18.79 -0.02
C GLY A 98 -4.63 20.05 -0.49
N LEU A 99 -5.70 19.90 -1.27
CA LEU A 99 -6.46 21.03 -1.81
C LEU A 99 -7.19 21.79 -0.69
N GLY A 100 -7.41 23.08 -0.92
CA GLY A 100 -8.29 23.91 -0.10
C GLY A 100 -9.77 23.52 -0.24
N PHE A 101 -10.66 24.40 0.22
CA PHE A 101 -12.11 24.16 0.09
C PHE A 101 -12.65 24.57 -1.29
N VAL A 102 -12.26 25.76 -1.77
CA VAL A 102 -12.86 26.37 -2.96
C VAL A 102 -12.36 25.74 -4.26
N ASP A 103 -11.05 25.51 -4.35
CA ASP A 103 -10.40 24.71 -5.41
C ASP A 103 -10.99 23.31 -5.50
N ALA A 104 -11.08 22.57 -4.40
CA ALA A 104 -11.67 21.23 -4.38
C ALA A 104 -13.12 21.24 -4.88
N LEU A 105 -13.95 22.20 -4.44
CA LEU A 105 -15.34 22.33 -4.92
C LEU A 105 -15.43 22.64 -6.42
N LEU A 106 -14.57 23.52 -6.93
CA LEU A 106 -14.57 23.88 -8.35
C LEU A 106 -14.09 22.72 -9.22
N VAL A 107 -13.01 22.05 -8.80
CA VAL A 107 -12.51 20.84 -9.48
C VAL A 107 -13.59 19.77 -9.49
N ASP A 108 -14.24 19.51 -8.35
CA ASP A 108 -15.34 18.55 -8.24
C ASP A 108 -16.48 18.89 -9.22
N LEU A 109 -16.92 20.16 -9.25
CA LEU A 109 -17.98 20.61 -10.14
C LEU A 109 -17.64 20.40 -11.62
N PHE A 110 -16.48 20.88 -12.08
CA PHE A 110 -16.14 20.87 -13.51
C PHE A 110 -15.83 19.46 -14.03
N PHE A 111 -15.13 18.63 -13.25
CA PHE A 111 -14.77 17.29 -13.69
C PHE A 111 -15.96 16.31 -13.63
N ASN A 112 -16.89 16.46 -12.68
CA ASN A 112 -18.16 15.71 -12.73
C ASN A 112 -19.01 16.10 -13.94
N LEU A 113 -19.12 17.40 -14.24
CA LEU A 113 -19.83 17.86 -15.43
C LEU A 113 -19.25 17.25 -16.71
N LEU A 114 -17.91 17.16 -16.80
CA LEU A 114 -17.22 16.53 -17.92
C LEU A 114 -17.45 15.02 -17.97
N GLY A 115 -17.27 14.33 -16.84
CA GLY A 115 -17.31 12.87 -16.77
C GLY A 115 -18.69 12.28 -16.99
N ILE A 116 -19.75 12.94 -16.54
CA ILE A 116 -21.13 12.47 -16.67
C ILE A 116 -21.65 12.58 -18.11
N MET A 117 -21.13 13.53 -18.91
CA MET A 117 -21.55 13.69 -20.30
C MET A 117 -21.39 12.41 -21.11
N THR A 118 -20.31 11.65 -20.90
CA THR A 118 -20.09 10.39 -21.61
C THR A 118 -21.13 9.35 -21.22
N VAL A 119 -21.45 9.22 -19.93
CA VAL A 119 -22.45 8.29 -19.40
C VAL A 119 -23.85 8.58 -19.97
N CYS A 120 -24.25 9.86 -19.98
CA CYS A 120 -25.52 10.28 -20.55
C CYS A 120 -25.58 10.06 -22.07
N TRP A 121 -24.46 10.23 -22.76
CA TRP A 121 -24.37 10.00 -24.20
C TRP A 121 -24.50 8.50 -24.54
N PHE A 122 -23.79 7.61 -23.85
CA PHE A 122 -23.90 6.17 -24.05
C PHE A 122 -25.27 5.61 -23.67
N SER A 123 -25.92 6.17 -22.64
CA SER A 123 -27.31 5.85 -22.29
C SER A 123 -28.29 6.10 -23.45
N CYS A 124 -27.96 6.99 -24.40
CA CYS A 124 -28.81 7.22 -25.57
C CYS A 124 -28.77 6.09 -26.60
N PHE A 125 -27.82 5.16 -26.51
CA PHE A 125 -27.67 4.02 -27.44
C PHE A 125 -28.54 2.81 -27.06
N GLY A 126 -28.94 2.69 -25.80
CA GLY A 126 -29.78 1.59 -25.32
C GLY A 126 -31.14 1.50 -26.03
N PRO A 127 -31.99 2.55 -26.00
CA PRO A 127 -33.33 2.49 -26.59
C PRO A 127 -33.36 2.16 -28.09
N PRO A 128 -32.55 2.81 -28.97
CA PRO A 128 -32.65 2.58 -30.41
C PRO A 128 -32.13 1.21 -30.85
N PHE A 129 -31.11 0.67 -30.15
CA PHE A 129 -30.42 -0.53 -30.58
C PHE A 129 -30.83 -1.78 -29.81
N GLY A 130 -31.31 -1.65 -28.56
CA GLY A 130 -31.64 -2.81 -27.73
C GLY A 130 -30.43 -3.68 -27.40
N LEU A 131 -29.22 -3.10 -27.45
CA LEU A 131 -27.94 -3.78 -27.23
C LEU A 131 -27.29 -3.31 -25.94
N ARG A 132 -26.65 -4.24 -25.23
CA ARG A 132 -25.82 -3.96 -24.05
C ARG A 132 -24.54 -3.19 -24.44
N GLN A 133 -23.95 -2.43 -23.53
CA GLN A 133 -22.85 -1.49 -23.81
C GLN A 133 -21.59 -2.18 -24.37
N MET A 134 -21.21 -3.32 -23.80
CA MET A 134 -20.04 -4.08 -24.27
C MET A 134 -20.29 -4.76 -25.63
N VAL A 135 -21.55 -5.06 -25.96
CA VAL A 135 -21.92 -5.56 -27.30
C VAL A 135 -21.89 -4.43 -28.32
N LEU A 136 -22.38 -3.26 -27.96
CA LEU A 136 -22.30 -2.05 -28.78
C LEU A 136 -20.85 -1.69 -29.14
N SER A 137 -19.93 -1.96 -28.23
CA SER A 137 -18.49 -1.74 -28.44
C SER A 137 -17.90 -2.54 -29.62
N ARG A 138 -18.59 -3.59 -30.10
CA ARG A 138 -18.21 -4.36 -31.31
C ARG A 138 -18.24 -3.51 -32.58
N PHE A 139 -19.06 -2.46 -32.63
CA PHE A 139 -19.11 -1.58 -33.79
C PHE A 139 -17.88 -0.68 -33.91
N TRP A 140 -17.23 -0.34 -32.80
CA TRP A 140 -16.06 0.53 -32.78
C TRP A 140 -14.77 -0.28 -32.78
N PHE A 141 -14.66 -1.27 -31.89
CA PHE A 141 -13.43 -2.05 -31.68
C PHE A 141 -13.38 -3.36 -32.47
N GLY A 142 -14.46 -3.73 -33.16
CA GLY A 142 -14.51 -4.98 -33.89
C GLY A 142 -14.60 -6.23 -33.00
N TRP A 143 -14.69 -7.40 -33.63
CA TRP A 143 -14.92 -8.66 -32.90
C TRP A 143 -13.83 -9.00 -31.88
N TYR A 144 -12.57 -8.73 -32.21
CA TYR A 144 -11.43 -9.06 -31.37
C TYR A 144 -11.06 -7.95 -30.39
N GLY A 145 -11.07 -6.69 -30.84
CA GLY A 145 -10.74 -5.55 -29.99
C GLY A 145 -11.71 -5.42 -28.82
N THR A 146 -13.00 -5.67 -29.04
CA THR A 146 -13.99 -5.64 -27.96
C THR A 146 -13.73 -6.66 -26.86
N LYS A 147 -13.10 -7.81 -27.15
CA LYS A 147 -12.76 -8.79 -26.10
C LYS A 147 -11.72 -8.25 -25.13
N PHE A 148 -10.73 -7.54 -25.66
CA PHE A 148 -9.73 -6.88 -24.83
C PHE A 148 -10.38 -5.80 -23.95
N ILE A 149 -11.24 -4.96 -24.52
CA ILE A 149 -11.99 -3.94 -23.77
C ILE A 149 -12.92 -4.58 -22.72
N ALA A 150 -13.56 -5.69 -23.04
CA ALA A 150 -14.41 -6.42 -22.10
C ALA A 150 -13.63 -6.95 -20.90
N ILE A 151 -12.37 -7.40 -21.08
CA ILE A 151 -11.51 -7.81 -19.96
C ILE A 151 -11.21 -6.61 -19.05
N LEU A 152 -10.83 -5.46 -19.64
CA LEU A 152 -10.60 -4.22 -18.88
C LEU A 152 -11.85 -3.82 -18.08
N ASN A 153 -13.03 -3.95 -18.69
CA ASN A 153 -14.28 -3.65 -18.02
C ASN A 153 -14.60 -4.60 -16.87
N VAL A 154 -14.36 -5.92 -17.02
CA VAL A 154 -14.54 -6.87 -15.92
C VAL A 154 -13.64 -6.53 -14.74
N LEU A 155 -12.36 -6.21 -15.00
CA LEU A 155 -11.43 -5.78 -13.95
C LEU A 155 -11.91 -4.50 -13.28
N ALA A 156 -12.41 -3.54 -14.06
CA ALA A 156 -12.94 -2.28 -13.55
C ALA A 156 -14.17 -2.49 -12.64
N CYS A 157 -15.20 -3.20 -13.10
CA CYS A 157 -16.40 -3.43 -12.30
C CYS A 157 -16.12 -4.24 -11.03
N VAL A 158 -15.27 -5.27 -11.10
CA VAL A 158 -14.89 -6.07 -9.92
C VAL A 158 -14.08 -5.22 -8.92
N GLY A 159 -13.13 -4.41 -9.40
CA GLY A 159 -12.34 -3.55 -8.54
C GLY A 159 -13.18 -2.44 -7.89
N TRP A 160 -14.13 -1.84 -8.61
CA TRP A 160 -15.09 -0.90 -8.03
C TRP A 160 -15.93 -1.56 -6.95
N SER A 161 -16.46 -2.76 -7.23
CA SER A 161 -17.23 -3.50 -6.24
C SER A 161 -16.43 -3.79 -4.96
N ALA A 162 -15.14 -4.12 -5.10
CA ALA A 162 -14.23 -4.34 -3.97
C ALA A 162 -13.97 -3.03 -3.20
N ALA A 163 -13.63 -1.95 -3.90
CA ALA A 163 -13.36 -0.63 -3.30
C ALA A 163 -14.56 -0.12 -2.48
N ASN A 164 -15.76 -0.20 -3.05
CA ASN A 164 -16.99 0.21 -2.39
C ASN A 164 -17.31 -0.65 -1.15
N ALA A 165 -17.06 -1.97 -1.23
CA ALA A 165 -17.26 -2.86 -0.09
C ALA A 165 -16.30 -2.55 1.06
N ILE A 166 -15.07 -2.11 0.76
CA ILE A 166 -14.12 -1.64 1.78
C ILE A 166 -14.66 -0.38 2.47
N VAL A 167 -15.13 0.61 1.70
CA VAL A 167 -15.73 1.83 2.27
C VAL A 167 -16.91 1.48 3.16
N GLY A 168 -17.84 0.62 2.73
CA GLY A 168 -18.97 0.25 3.58
C GLY A 168 -18.56 -0.51 4.85
N ALA A 169 -17.50 -1.34 4.78
CA ALA A 169 -16.96 -2.02 5.94
C ALA A 169 -16.43 -1.04 6.99
N GLN A 170 -15.82 0.07 6.59
CA GLN A 170 -15.36 1.12 7.49
C GLN A 170 -16.49 1.70 8.37
N PHE A 171 -17.71 1.82 7.83
CA PHE A 171 -18.88 2.29 8.59
C PHE A 171 -19.36 1.26 9.61
N ILE A 172 -19.33 -0.03 9.25
CA ILE A 172 -19.70 -1.11 10.17
C ILE A 172 -18.71 -1.16 11.35
N VAL A 173 -17.41 -1.06 11.07
CA VAL A 173 -16.34 -1.03 12.08
C VAL A 173 -16.42 0.22 12.95
N ALA A 174 -16.83 1.37 12.39
CA ALA A 174 -17.01 2.60 13.15
C ALA A 174 -18.14 2.49 14.20
N VAL A 175 -19.19 1.70 13.93
CA VAL A 175 -20.27 1.43 14.88
C VAL A 175 -19.87 0.37 15.91
N ASN A 176 -19.18 -0.68 15.46
CA ASN A 176 -18.74 -1.76 16.33
C ASN A 176 -17.30 -2.19 15.99
N SER A 177 -16.35 -1.78 16.84
CA SER A 177 -14.92 -2.09 16.69
C SER A 177 -14.57 -3.55 16.92
N ASP A 178 -15.46 -4.36 17.51
CA ASP A 178 -15.24 -5.80 17.68
C ASP A 178 -15.42 -6.57 16.37
N VAL A 179 -16.12 -5.99 15.39
CA VAL A 179 -16.32 -6.61 14.08
C VAL A 179 -15.07 -6.36 13.23
N PRO A 180 -14.35 -7.41 12.78
CA PRO A 180 -13.18 -7.20 11.94
C PRO A 180 -13.59 -6.68 10.55
N GLY A 181 -12.77 -5.81 9.95
CA GLY A 181 -13.08 -5.18 8.65
C GLY A 181 -13.45 -6.16 7.53
N PHE A 182 -12.82 -7.35 7.48
CA PHE A 182 -13.15 -8.38 6.48
C PHE A 182 -14.59 -8.91 6.63
N ALA A 183 -15.13 -8.95 7.85
CA ALA A 183 -16.51 -9.37 8.09
C ALA A 183 -17.50 -8.33 7.56
N GLY A 184 -17.18 -7.04 7.70
CA GLY A 184 -17.96 -5.95 7.07
C GLY A 184 -18.03 -6.09 5.54
N ILE A 185 -16.90 -6.39 4.89
CA ILE A 185 -16.84 -6.64 3.44
C ILE A 185 -17.73 -7.84 3.06
N LEU A 186 -17.65 -8.92 3.82
CA LEU A 186 -18.44 -10.13 3.57
C LEU A 186 -19.95 -9.85 3.65
N ILE A 187 -20.40 -9.13 4.68
CA ILE A 187 -21.81 -8.76 4.86
C ILE A 187 -22.32 -8.00 3.63
N ILE A 188 -21.60 -6.96 3.21
CA ILE A 188 -22.00 -6.13 2.08
C ILE A 188 -22.01 -6.92 0.77
N ALA A 189 -20.97 -7.73 0.54
CA ALA A 189 -20.86 -8.53 -0.67
C ALA A 189 -21.96 -9.61 -0.76
N ILE A 190 -22.30 -10.27 0.35
CA ILE A 190 -23.40 -11.25 0.40
C ILE A 190 -24.75 -10.58 0.16
N CYS A 191 -25.01 -9.42 0.79
CA CYS A 191 -26.25 -8.68 0.55
C CYS A 191 -26.38 -8.23 -0.92
N THR A 192 -25.28 -7.74 -1.52
CA THR A 192 -25.23 -7.37 -2.93
C THR A 192 -25.48 -8.58 -3.84
N LEU A 193 -24.86 -9.72 -3.53
CA LEU A 193 -25.05 -10.97 -4.27
C LEU A 193 -26.52 -11.39 -4.26
N PHE A 194 -27.21 -11.32 -3.11
CA PHE A 194 -28.62 -11.71 -3.02
C PHE A 194 -29.54 -10.89 -3.92
N ILE A 195 -29.34 -9.57 -3.98
CA ILE A 195 -30.14 -8.68 -4.82
C ILE A 195 -29.82 -8.88 -6.30
N THR A 196 -28.55 -8.97 -6.66
CA THR A 196 -28.11 -9.11 -8.06
C THR A 196 -28.44 -10.49 -8.64
N PHE A 197 -28.55 -11.52 -7.81
CA PHE A 197 -28.96 -12.87 -8.20
C PHE A 197 -30.37 -12.91 -8.79
N ALA A 198 -31.27 -12.04 -8.31
CA ALA A 198 -32.67 -12.01 -8.75
C ALA A 198 -32.90 -11.27 -10.08
N GLY A 199 -31.91 -10.54 -10.61
CA GLY A 199 -31.95 -9.94 -11.95
C GLY A 199 -32.56 -8.53 -12.03
N TYR A 200 -32.73 -8.01 -13.26
CA TYR A 200 -33.05 -6.61 -13.58
C TYR A 200 -34.26 -6.06 -12.82
N LYS A 201 -35.37 -6.81 -12.73
CA LYS A 201 -36.59 -6.34 -12.07
C LYS A 201 -36.38 -6.03 -10.58
N VAL A 202 -35.65 -6.91 -9.87
CA VAL A 202 -35.39 -6.73 -8.44
C VAL A 202 -34.35 -5.64 -8.22
N VAL A 203 -33.32 -5.58 -9.07
CA VAL A 203 -32.32 -4.50 -9.03
C VAL A 203 -33.00 -3.14 -9.22
N HIS A 204 -33.83 -2.96 -10.26
CA HIS A 204 -34.55 -1.70 -10.48
C HIS A 204 -35.54 -1.38 -9.37
N ALA A 205 -36.23 -2.37 -8.81
CA ALA A 205 -37.12 -2.15 -7.67
C ALA A 205 -36.35 -1.70 -6.42
N TYR A 206 -35.20 -2.32 -6.13
CA TYR A 206 -34.35 -1.95 -5.01
C TYR A 206 -33.76 -0.54 -5.20
N GLU A 207 -33.23 -0.25 -6.38
CA GLU A 207 -32.65 1.06 -6.69
C GLU A 207 -33.71 2.17 -6.68
N TYR A 208 -34.94 1.89 -7.09
CA TYR A 208 -36.01 2.88 -7.03
C TYR A 208 -36.26 3.42 -5.60
N TRP A 209 -36.09 2.59 -4.56
CA TRP A 209 -36.43 2.94 -3.18
C TRP A 209 -35.22 3.18 -2.26
N SER A 210 -34.08 2.54 -2.53
CA SER A 210 -32.92 2.52 -1.63
C SER A 210 -32.26 3.88 -1.39
N TRP A 211 -32.41 4.83 -2.31
CA TRP A 211 -31.85 6.18 -2.17
C TRP A 211 -32.57 7.07 -1.15
N ILE A 212 -33.84 6.77 -0.82
CA ILE A 212 -34.64 7.64 0.05
C ILE A 212 -34.09 7.66 1.48
N PRO A 213 -33.86 6.50 2.14
CA PRO A 213 -33.27 6.49 3.49
C PRO A 213 -31.86 7.11 3.49
N THR A 214 -31.07 6.87 2.45
CA THR A 214 -29.69 7.38 2.39
C THR A 214 -29.67 8.89 2.22
N PHE A 215 -30.54 9.44 1.39
CA PHE A 215 -30.73 10.89 1.25
C PHE A 215 -31.15 11.56 2.57
N ILE A 216 -32.11 10.97 3.29
CA ILE A 216 -32.54 11.48 4.61
C ILE A 216 -31.35 11.51 5.57
N VAL A 217 -30.54 10.45 5.62
CA VAL A 217 -29.37 10.41 6.50
C VAL A 217 -28.31 11.42 6.08
N PHE A 218 -28.04 11.60 4.79
CA PHE A 218 -27.12 12.66 4.35
C PHE A 218 -27.64 14.06 4.69
N MET A 219 -28.96 14.29 4.65
CA MET A 219 -29.53 15.55 5.12
C MET A 219 -29.36 15.76 6.62
N ILE A 220 -29.46 14.70 7.42
CA ILE A 220 -29.15 14.75 8.86
C ILE A 220 -27.67 15.08 9.06
N VAL A 221 -26.76 14.41 8.34
CA VAL A 221 -25.32 14.70 8.37
C VAL A 221 -25.04 16.17 8.03
N PHE A 222 -25.63 16.68 6.95
CA PHE A 222 -25.51 18.08 6.55
C PHE A 222 -26.00 19.04 7.63
N GLY A 223 -27.19 18.80 8.20
CA GLY A 223 -27.75 19.62 9.27
C GLY A 223 -26.92 19.59 10.55
N MET A 224 -26.44 18.42 10.97
CA MET A 224 -25.58 18.25 12.14
C MET A 224 -24.23 18.95 11.98
N PHE A 225 -23.61 18.81 10.80
CA PHE A 225 -22.35 19.47 10.51
C PHE A 225 -22.52 20.99 10.45
N ALA A 226 -23.57 21.49 9.79
CA ALA A 226 -23.88 22.92 9.76
C ALA A 226 -24.12 23.50 11.16
N HIS A 227 -24.82 22.76 12.04
CA HIS A 227 -25.06 23.18 13.42
C HIS A 227 -23.81 23.13 14.30
N SER A 228 -22.84 22.27 13.99
CA SER A 228 -21.61 22.14 14.79
C SER A 228 -20.75 23.40 14.77
N GLY A 229 -20.81 24.19 13.70
CA GLY A 229 -19.92 25.35 13.51
C GLY A 229 -18.46 24.97 13.24
N ASP A 230 -18.17 23.68 13.05
CA ASP A 230 -16.82 23.12 12.86
C ASP A 230 -16.28 23.30 11.42
N PHE A 231 -16.97 24.07 10.57
CA PHE A 231 -16.51 24.36 9.21
C PHE A 231 -15.34 25.33 9.20
N LYS A 232 -14.28 24.99 8.46
CA LYS A 232 -13.10 25.85 8.27
C LYS A 232 -12.82 26.02 6.78
N ASN A 233 -12.86 27.24 6.28
CA ASN A 233 -12.47 27.50 4.90
C ASN A 233 -10.94 27.40 4.75
N LEU A 234 -10.47 26.29 4.17
CA LEU A 234 -9.06 26.13 3.84
C LEU A 234 -8.72 26.98 2.61
N PRO A 235 -7.69 27.85 2.68
CA PRO A 235 -7.35 28.74 1.58
C PRO A 235 -6.87 27.96 0.37
N MET A 236 -7.19 28.47 -0.81
CA MET A 236 -6.72 27.93 -2.08
C MET A 236 -5.21 28.15 -2.24
N GLY A 237 -4.48 27.10 -2.64
CA GLY A 237 -3.07 27.20 -2.96
C GLY A 237 -2.80 28.01 -4.23
N ILE A 238 -1.55 28.41 -4.46
CA ILE A 238 -1.14 29.10 -5.69
C ILE A 238 0.17 28.47 -6.17
N GLY A 239 0.28 28.21 -7.48
CA GLY A 239 1.53 27.76 -8.10
C GLY A 239 1.37 26.51 -8.96
N LYS A 240 2.50 25.99 -9.45
CA LYS A 240 2.52 24.78 -10.30
C LYS A 240 2.17 23.50 -9.53
N SER A 241 2.57 23.43 -8.26
CA SER A 241 2.22 22.29 -7.38
C SER A 241 0.71 22.18 -7.20
N GLU A 242 0.05 23.32 -6.90
CA GLU A 242 -1.41 23.38 -6.74
C GLU A 242 -2.14 22.95 -8.01
N LEU A 243 -1.67 23.41 -9.18
CA LEU A 243 -2.22 23.00 -10.47
C LEU A 243 -2.10 21.46 -10.66
N GLY A 244 -0.96 20.87 -10.26
CA GLY A 244 -0.75 19.43 -10.27
C GLY A 244 -1.75 18.69 -9.38
N SER A 245 -1.94 19.15 -8.14
CA SER A 245 -2.94 18.62 -7.21
C SER A 245 -4.36 18.74 -7.74
N CYS A 246 -4.73 19.90 -8.33
CA CYS A 246 -6.05 20.12 -8.91
C CYS A 246 -6.33 19.17 -10.08
N LEU A 247 -5.36 18.95 -10.98
CA LEU A 247 -5.52 18.04 -12.11
C LEU A 247 -5.56 16.56 -11.66
N SER A 248 -4.81 16.19 -10.63
CA SER A 248 -4.79 14.83 -10.07
C SER A 248 -6.08 14.50 -9.29
N PHE A 249 -6.59 15.47 -8.53
CA PHE A 249 -7.92 15.35 -7.94
C PHE A 249 -9.00 15.31 -9.02
N GLY A 250 -8.88 16.16 -10.04
CA GLY A 250 -9.78 16.18 -11.20
C GLY A 250 -9.80 14.86 -11.97
N SER A 251 -8.66 14.19 -12.15
CA SER A 251 -8.60 12.86 -12.78
C SER A 251 -9.28 11.80 -11.93
N THR A 252 -9.18 11.89 -10.61
CA THR A 252 -9.86 10.99 -9.67
C THR A 252 -11.38 11.16 -9.74
N VAL A 253 -11.86 12.41 -9.71
CA VAL A 253 -13.28 12.76 -9.86
C VAL A 253 -13.81 12.29 -11.22
N TYR A 254 -13.07 12.56 -12.30
CA TYR A 254 -13.42 12.11 -13.64
C TYR A 254 -13.46 10.58 -13.74
N GLY A 255 -12.49 9.88 -13.15
CA GLY A 255 -12.44 8.42 -13.13
C GLY A 255 -13.68 7.80 -12.48
N PHE A 256 -14.15 8.37 -11.37
CA PHE A 256 -15.41 7.95 -10.74
C PHE A 256 -16.62 8.27 -11.63
N ALA A 257 -16.75 9.52 -12.09
CA ALA A 257 -17.90 9.97 -12.88
C ALA A 257 -18.04 9.23 -14.22
N THR A 258 -16.92 9.00 -14.91
CA THR A 258 -16.88 8.29 -16.19
C THR A 258 -16.93 6.77 -16.01
N GLY A 259 -16.66 6.22 -14.82
CA GLY A 259 -16.71 4.78 -14.53
C GLY A 259 -17.96 4.06 -15.06
N TRP A 260 -19.12 4.72 -14.93
CA TRP A 260 -20.44 4.25 -15.37
C TRP A 260 -20.60 4.10 -16.90
N THR A 261 -19.73 4.75 -17.68
CA THR A 261 -19.75 4.79 -19.16
C THR A 261 -19.72 3.39 -19.78
N SER A 262 -18.97 2.48 -19.17
CA SER A 262 -18.70 1.14 -19.67
C SER A 262 -19.90 0.19 -19.64
N TYR A 263 -20.98 0.57 -18.95
CA TYR A 263 -22.22 -0.20 -18.87
C TYR A 263 -23.50 0.65 -18.88
N ALA A 264 -23.41 1.94 -19.23
CA ALA A 264 -24.54 2.87 -19.22
C ALA A 264 -25.74 2.41 -20.08
N ALA A 265 -25.48 1.83 -21.27
CA ALA A 265 -26.55 1.34 -22.14
C ALA A 265 -27.28 0.13 -21.55
N ASP A 266 -26.68 -0.63 -20.63
CA ASP A 266 -27.26 -1.87 -20.07
C ASP A 266 -28.60 -1.59 -19.36
N TYR A 267 -28.73 -0.41 -18.74
CA TYR A 267 -29.90 0.04 -17.96
C TYR A 267 -30.95 0.79 -18.78
N THR A 268 -30.66 1.04 -20.05
CA THR A 268 -31.59 1.74 -20.97
C THR A 268 -32.05 0.85 -22.12
N VAL A 269 -31.63 -0.42 -22.16
CA VAL A 269 -32.01 -1.40 -23.20
C VAL A 269 -33.51 -1.68 -23.26
N TYR A 270 -34.19 -1.69 -22.10
CA TYR A 270 -35.62 -1.97 -22.01
C TYR A 270 -36.53 -0.74 -22.26
N GLN A 271 -35.93 0.41 -22.58
CA GLN A 271 -36.67 1.61 -22.93
C GLN A 271 -37.12 1.56 -24.40
N PRO A 272 -38.32 2.07 -24.75
CA PRO A 272 -38.84 2.02 -26.11
C PRO A 272 -37.95 2.73 -27.14
N LYS A 273 -37.80 2.13 -28.33
CA LYS A 273 -37.05 2.69 -29.47
C LYS A 273 -37.48 4.10 -29.89
N THR A 274 -38.77 4.44 -29.73
CA THR A 274 -39.33 5.75 -30.11
C THR A 274 -38.99 6.88 -29.12
N ARG A 275 -38.24 6.58 -28.05
CA ARG A 275 -37.91 7.55 -27.00
C ARG A 275 -37.03 8.70 -27.54
N SER A 276 -37.32 9.91 -27.03
CA SER A 276 -36.51 11.09 -27.35
C SER A 276 -35.16 11.00 -26.67
N ARG A 277 -34.09 11.02 -27.47
CA ARG A 277 -32.70 10.94 -27.00
C ARG A 277 -32.33 12.06 -26.04
N ARG A 278 -32.83 13.29 -26.29
CA ARG A 278 -32.62 14.43 -25.38
C ARG A 278 -33.21 14.17 -24.00
N LYS A 279 -34.41 13.57 -23.94
CA LYS A 279 -35.05 13.24 -22.66
C LYS A 279 -34.32 12.12 -21.92
N VAL A 280 -33.82 11.10 -22.63
CA VAL A 280 -32.97 10.04 -22.04
C VAL A 280 -31.68 10.64 -21.48
N PHE A 281 -31.01 11.52 -22.25
CA PHE A 281 -29.81 12.22 -21.81
C PHE A 281 -30.03 13.01 -20.53
N PHE A 282 -31.02 13.92 -20.51
CA PHE A 282 -31.28 14.76 -19.33
C PHE A 282 -31.80 13.96 -18.14
N SER A 283 -32.52 12.87 -18.38
CA SER A 283 -32.96 11.97 -17.32
C SER A 283 -31.78 11.26 -16.65
N ALA A 284 -30.82 10.72 -17.42
CA ALA A 284 -29.58 10.17 -16.86
C ALA A 284 -28.77 11.25 -16.14
N TRP A 285 -28.66 12.45 -16.73
CA TRP A 285 -27.93 13.58 -16.16
C TRP A 285 -28.49 14.03 -14.79
N LEU A 286 -29.82 14.15 -14.68
CA LEU A 286 -30.49 14.48 -13.42
C LEU A 286 -30.39 13.38 -12.37
N GLY A 287 -30.22 12.13 -12.79
CA GLY A 287 -29.95 11.00 -11.89
C GLY A 287 -28.50 10.93 -11.42
N LEU A 288 -27.54 11.49 -12.18
CA LEU A 288 -26.11 11.39 -11.88
C LEU A 288 -25.56 12.64 -11.18
N LEU A 289 -25.76 13.83 -11.76
CA LEU A 289 -25.03 15.02 -11.33
C LEU A 289 -25.46 15.52 -9.93
N PRO A 290 -26.76 15.73 -9.63
CA PRO A 290 -27.16 16.21 -8.30
C PRO A 290 -26.68 15.36 -7.12
N PRO A 291 -26.83 14.02 -7.11
CA PRO A 291 -26.34 13.21 -5.98
C PRO A 291 -24.81 13.21 -5.88
N LEU A 292 -24.10 13.21 -7.01
CA LEU A 292 -22.64 13.25 -7.02
C LEU A 292 -22.12 14.52 -6.37
N LEU A 293 -22.53 15.68 -6.90
CA LEU A 293 -22.12 16.97 -6.34
C LEU A 293 -22.53 17.09 -4.88
N PHE A 294 -23.76 16.72 -4.52
CA PHE A 294 -24.21 16.83 -3.13
C PHE A 294 -23.34 16.01 -2.17
N THR A 295 -23.07 14.74 -2.47
CA THR A 295 -22.29 13.86 -1.59
C THR A 295 -20.81 14.21 -1.55
N GLN A 296 -20.20 14.56 -2.69
CA GLN A 296 -18.79 14.94 -2.79
C GLN A 296 -18.51 16.30 -2.17
N MET A 297 -19.34 17.31 -2.46
CA MET A 297 -19.19 18.64 -1.87
C MET A 297 -19.41 18.62 -0.35
N LEU A 298 -20.35 17.80 0.14
CA LEU A 298 -20.54 17.56 1.57
C LEU A 298 -19.29 16.93 2.20
N ALA A 299 -18.67 15.95 1.53
CA ALA A 299 -17.44 15.33 1.98
C ALA A 299 -16.28 16.34 2.05
N ILE A 300 -16.10 17.15 1.01
CA ILE A 300 -15.09 18.21 0.97
C ILE A 300 -15.30 19.16 2.16
N ALA A 301 -16.54 19.59 2.41
CA ALA A 301 -16.86 20.47 3.54
C ALA A 301 -16.53 19.83 4.89
N ILE A 302 -16.95 18.58 5.13
CA ILE A 302 -16.68 17.86 6.40
C ILE A 302 -15.18 17.63 6.58
N MET A 303 -14.46 17.31 5.52
CA MET A 303 -13.03 17.02 5.61
C MET A 303 -12.21 18.24 6.02
N THR A 304 -12.69 19.47 5.75
CA THR A 304 -12.04 20.68 6.27
C THR A 304 -11.98 20.77 7.80
N ALA A 305 -12.95 20.15 8.50
CA ALA A 305 -13.02 20.16 9.95
C ALA A 305 -11.89 19.34 10.62
N THR A 306 -11.19 18.51 9.85
CA THR A 306 -10.01 17.80 10.34
C THR A 306 -8.82 18.71 10.67
N GLU A 307 -8.83 19.98 10.24
CA GLU A 307 -7.78 20.98 10.51
C GLU A 307 -8.08 21.88 11.72
N ILE A 308 -9.16 21.60 12.44
CA ILE A 308 -9.45 22.29 13.68
C ILE A 308 -8.35 21.95 14.69
N SER A 309 -7.92 22.93 15.47
CA SER A 309 -6.90 22.75 16.52
C SER A 309 -5.58 22.11 16.05
N GLY A 310 -5.20 22.31 14.78
CA GLY A 310 -3.95 21.76 14.23
C GLY A 310 -3.94 20.24 14.05
N GLY A 311 -5.11 19.62 13.88
CA GLY A 311 -5.25 18.19 13.63
C GLY A 311 -5.59 17.35 14.87
N ASP A 312 -5.56 17.93 16.07
CA ASP A 312 -5.99 17.25 17.30
C ASP A 312 -7.49 17.49 17.55
N ASN A 313 -8.34 16.79 16.80
CA ASN A 313 -9.79 16.91 16.89
C ASN A 313 -10.49 15.57 16.66
N LYS A 314 -11.78 15.52 17.05
CA LYS A 314 -12.65 14.34 16.91
C LYS A 314 -12.76 13.82 15.46
N TYR A 315 -12.67 14.70 14.46
CA TYR A 315 -12.80 14.33 13.05
C TYR A 315 -11.56 13.62 12.54
N GLN A 316 -10.38 14.15 12.84
CA GLN A 316 -9.11 13.55 12.45
C GLN A 316 -8.84 12.25 13.22
N LEU A 317 -9.16 12.20 14.52
CA LEU A 317 -9.10 10.97 15.31
C LEU A 317 -10.06 9.89 14.77
N GLY A 318 -11.29 10.27 14.43
CA GLY A 318 -12.27 9.37 13.82
C GLY A 318 -11.79 8.84 12.47
N TYR A 319 -11.25 9.73 11.62
CA TYR A 319 -10.68 9.36 10.32
C TYR A 319 -9.49 8.40 10.46
N ALA A 320 -8.58 8.66 11.39
CA ALA A 320 -7.44 7.78 11.66
C ALA A 320 -7.86 6.39 12.20
N ALA A 321 -8.98 6.31 12.94
CA ALA A 321 -9.47 5.06 13.51
C ALA A 321 -10.16 4.15 12.48
N SER A 322 -11.10 4.71 11.70
CA SER A 322 -11.98 3.93 10.82
C SER A 322 -12.21 4.59 9.45
N GLY A 323 -11.32 5.46 8.99
CA GLY A 323 -11.44 6.14 7.69
C GLY A 323 -12.74 6.93 7.55
N ASN A 324 -13.42 6.76 6.42
CA ASN A 324 -14.65 7.49 6.10
C ASN A 324 -15.79 7.22 7.10
N GLY A 325 -15.86 5.99 7.63
CA GLY A 325 -16.86 5.61 8.62
C GLY A 325 -16.67 6.34 9.94
N GLY A 326 -15.43 6.49 10.39
CA GLY A 326 -15.10 7.21 11.61
C GLY A 326 -15.26 8.74 11.48
N LEU A 327 -14.98 9.30 10.30
CA LEU A 327 -15.21 10.72 10.01
C LEU A 327 -16.70 11.09 10.13
N LEU A 328 -17.59 10.32 9.48
CA LEU A 328 -19.03 10.55 9.62
C LEU A 328 -19.57 10.15 10.99
N GLY A 329 -18.94 9.17 11.66
CA GLY A 329 -19.24 8.85 13.05
C GLY A 329 -18.97 10.02 14.00
N ALA A 330 -17.89 10.78 13.78
CA ALA A 330 -17.59 11.98 14.57
C ALA A 330 -18.62 13.11 14.35
N VAL A 331 -19.20 13.23 13.15
CA VAL A 331 -20.29 14.18 12.86
C VAL A 331 -21.58 13.75 13.57
N LEU A 332 -21.89 12.46 13.55
CA LEU A 332 -23.13 11.89 14.09
C LEU A 332 -23.07 11.54 15.58
N ALA A 333 -21.90 11.61 16.22
CA ALA A 333 -21.69 11.32 17.64
C ALA A 333 -22.71 12.00 18.59
N PRO A 334 -23.14 13.26 18.37
CA PRO A 334 -24.12 13.90 19.25
C PRO A 334 -25.51 13.24 19.25
N LEU A 335 -25.85 12.44 18.23
CA LEU A 335 -27.11 11.71 18.14
C LEU A 335 -27.08 10.38 18.91
N GLY A 336 -25.93 10.00 19.48
CA GLY A 336 -25.74 8.74 20.20
C GLY A 336 -26.14 7.53 19.35
N ARG A 337 -26.95 6.63 19.91
CA ARG A 337 -27.39 5.37 19.25
C ARG A 337 -28.14 5.58 17.93
N PHE A 338 -28.79 6.74 17.76
CA PHE A 338 -29.42 7.05 16.48
C PHE A 338 -28.38 7.39 15.40
N GLY A 339 -27.25 7.99 15.78
CA GLY A 339 -26.10 8.17 14.90
C GLY A 339 -25.53 6.84 14.40
N ASP A 340 -25.40 5.85 15.29
CA ASP A 340 -24.97 4.50 14.92
C ASP A 340 -25.92 3.84 13.91
N PHE A 341 -27.23 3.98 14.14
CA PHE A 341 -28.25 3.51 13.20
C PHE A 341 -28.11 4.18 11.82
N CYS A 342 -27.89 5.50 11.79
CA CYS A 342 -27.62 6.24 10.57
C CYS A 342 -26.36 5.75 9.84
N LEU A 343 -25.27 5.47 10.57
CA LEU A 343 -24.04 4.91 9.98
C LEU A 343 -24.27 3.54 9.33
N ILE A 344 -25.10 2.68 9.93
CA ILE A 344 -25.46 1.39 9.32
C ILE A 344 -26.29 1.57 8.05
N ILE A 345 -27.24 2.52 8.02
CA ILE A 345 -27.98 2.83 6.78
C ILE A 345 -27.01 3.29 5.68
N LEU A 346 -26.06 4.15 6.04
CA LEU A 346 -25.01 4.61 5.12
C LEU A 346 -24.11 3.46 4.66
N ALA A 347 -23.76 2.50 5.51
CA ALA A 347 -23.03 1.30 5.12
C ALA A 347 -23.81 0.46 4.11
N LEU A 348 -25.12 0.28 4.33
CA LEU A 348 -25.99 -0.47 3.43
C LEU A 348 -26.23 0.25 2.08
N SER A 349 -26.02 1.57 2.00
CA SER A 349 -26.11 2.31 0.74
C SER A 349 -25.16 1.77 -0.34
N ILE A 350 -24.03 1.18 0.05
CA ILE A 350 -23.04 0.59 -0.85
C ILE A 350 -23.65 -0.50 -1.74
N ILE A 351 -24.67 -1.20 -1.26
CA ILE A 351 -25.35 -2.24 -2.01
C ILE A 351 -25.91 -1.65 -3.31
N ALA A 352 -26.52 -0.45 -3.27
CA ALA A 352 -27.05 0.22 -4.44
C ALA A 352 -25.97 0.58 -5.47
N ASN A 353 -24.77 0.99 -5.02
CA ASN A 353 -23.65 1.28 -5.92
C ASN A 353 -22.99 0.01 -6.50
N ASN A 354 -22.98 -1.08 -5.75
CA ASN A 354 -22.38 -2.34 -6.19
C ASN A 354 -23.28 -3.18 -7.09
N CYS A 355 -24.61 -3.01 -6.98
CA CYS A 355 -25.57 -3.69 -7.82
C CYS A 355 -25.27 -3.50 -9.31
N PRO A 356 -25.05 -2.27 -9.83
CA PRO A 356 -24.73 -2.09 -11.22
C PRO A 356 -23.44 -2.76 -11.67
N ASN A 357 -22.40 -2.66 -10.84
CA ASN A 357 -21.09 -3.23 -11.13
C ASN A 357 -21.16 -4.75 -11.29
N ILE A 358 -21.70 -5.48 -10.32
CA ILE A 358 -21.78 -6.95 -10.36
C ILE A 358 -22.77 -7.42 -11.44
N TYR A 359 -23.87 -6.70 -11.65
CA TYR A 359 -24.80 -6.97 -12.75
C TYR A 359 -24.08 -6.92 -14.10
N SER A 360 -23.33 -5.85 -14.38
CA SER A 360 -22.66 -5.67 -15.67
C SER A 360 -21.43 -6.56 -15.87
N VAL A 361 -20.75 -7.02 -14.81
CA VAL A 361 -19.72 -8.08 -14.91
C VAL A 361 -20.30 -9.32 -15.59
N SER A 362 -21.49 -9.73 -15.17
CA SER A 362 -22.11 -10.96 -15.68
C SER A 362 -22.45 -10.89 -17.17
N LEU A 363 -22.85 -9.71 -17.66
CA LEU A 363 -23.11 -9.47 -19.08
C LEU A 363 -21.80 -9.34 -19.88
N THR A 364 -20.81 -8.66 -19.33
CA THR A 364 -19.52 -8.44 -19.99
C THR A 364 -18.77 -9.75 -20.22
N LEU A 365 -18.79 -10.68 -19.25
CA LEU A 365 -18.15 -11.99 -19.37
C LEU A 365 -18.74 -12.83 -20.51
N GLN A 366 -20.03 -12.68 -20.81
CA GLN A 366 -20.68 -13.37 -21.93
C GLN A 366 -20.21 -12.85 -23.30
N VAL A 367 -19.68 -11.63 -23.39
CA VAL A 367 -19.15 -11.05 -24.65
C VAL A 367 -17.83 -11.70 -25.09
N LEU A 368 -17.05 -12.27 -24.16
CA LEU A 368 -15.70 -12.79 -24.43
C LEU A 368 -15.69 -13.97 -25.42
N SER A 369 -16.65 -14.89 -25.30
CA SER A 369 -16.72 -16.09 -26.11
C SER A 369 -18.13 -16.65 -26.19
N ARG A 370 -18.45 -17.36 -27.28
CA ARG A 370 -19.68 -18.16 -27.38
C ARG A 370 -19.75 -19.25 -26.30
N PHE A 371 -18.62 -19.69 -25.77
CA PHE A 371 -18.60 -20.61 -24.63
C PHE A 371 -19.04 -19.92 -23.33
N THR A 372 -18.57 -18.69 -23.07
CA THR A 372 -18.92 -17.95 -21.86
C THR A 372 -20.37 -17.46 -21.88
N GLN A 373 -20.94 -17.23 -23.07
CA GLN A 373 -22.37 -16.97 -23.28
C GLN A 373 -23.27 -18.14 -22.87
N ARG A 374 -22.81 -19.40 -23.02
CA ARG A 374 -23.58 -20.60 -22.60
C ARG A 374 -23.63 -20.78 -21.08
N VAL A 375 -22.85 -20.02 -20.33
CA VAL A 375 -22.89 -20.07 -18.86
C VAL A 375 -23.99 -19.10 -18.39
N PRO A 376 -25.00 -19.60 -17.64
CA PRO A 376 -26.07 -18.77 -17.10
C PRO A 376 -25.54 -17.58 -16.30
N ARG A 377 -26.22 -16.44 -16.43
CA ARG A 377 -25.79 -15.16 -15.88
C ARG A 377 -25.56 -15.18 -14.36
N PHE A 378 -26.44 -15.85 -13.61
CA PHE A 378 -26.34 -15.90 -12.14
C PHE A 378 -25.05 -16.57 -11.64
N ILE A 379 -24.45 -17.48 -12.44
CA ILE A 379 -23.15 -18.09 -12.11
C ILE A 379 -22.05 -17.03 -12.22
N TRP A 380 -22.09 -16.19 -13.25
CA TRP A 380 -21.14 -15.09 -13.40
C TRP A 380 -21.30 -14.02 -12.32
N VAL A 381 -22.53 -13.75 -11.88
CA VAL A 381 -22.81 -12.88 -10.72
C VAL A 381 -22.12 -13.44 -9.47
N PHE A 382 -22.31 -14.73 -9.18
CA PHE A 382 -21.67 -15.40 -8.05
C PHE A 382 -20.13 -15.34 -8.12
N LEU A 383 -19.54 -15.70 -9.26
CA LEU A 383 -18.09 -15.66 -9.45
C LEU A 383 -17.53 -14.24 -9.35
N GLY A 384 -18.23 -13.24 -9.89
CA GLY A 384 -17.87 -11.82 -9.79
C GLY A 384 -17.86 -11.34 -8.34
N SER A 385 -18.88 -11.71 -7.55
CA SER A 385 -18.93 -11.42 -6.11
C SER A 385 -17.82 -12.12 -5.32
N CYS A 386 -17.49 -13.37 -5.64
CA CYS A 386 -16.35 -14.05 -5.01
C CYS A 386 -15.02 -13.36 -5.32
N ALA A 387 -14.83 -12.91 -6.58
CA ALA A 387 -13.64 -12.17 -6.99
C ALA A 387 -13.52 -10.81 -6.29
N SER A 388 -14.62 -10.07 -6.13
CA SER A 388 -14.58 -8.77 -5.42
C SER A 388 -14.28 -8.94 -3.92
N ILE A 389 -14.77 -10.01 -3.28
CA ILE A 389 -14.40 -10.35 -1.89
C ILE A 389 -12.90 -10.69 -1.79
N ALA A 390 -12.39 -11.52 -2.71
CA ALA A 390 -11.00 -11.94 -2.71
C ALA A 390 -10.01 -10.77 -2.87
N ILE A 391 -10.39 -9.74 -3.63
CA ILE A 391 -9.62 -8.50 -3.80
C ILE A 391 -9.83 -7.53 -2.62
N GLY A 392 -11.07 -7.44 -2.11
CA GLY A 392 -11.43 -6.50 -1.04
C GLY A 392 -10.75 -6.80 0.29
N ILE A 393 -10.62 -8.08 0.67
CA ILE A 393 -10.05 -8.47 1.98
C ILE A 393 -8.58 -8.01 2.12
N PRO A 394 -7.66 -8.31 1.20
CA PRO A 394 -6.29 -7.78 1.26
C PRO A 394 -6.25 -6.25 1.09
N GLY A 395 -7.10 -5.71 0.21
CA GLY A 395 -7.17 -4.29 -0.10
C GLY A 395 -7.56 -3.39 1.08
N TYR A 396 -8.26 -3.93 2.09
CA TYR A 396 -8.67 -3.19 3.29
C TYR A 396 -7.49 -2.52 4.02
N SER A 397 -6.32 -3.16 4.03
CA SER A 397 -5.14 -2.69 4.76
C SER A 397 -4.41 -1.50 4.10
N HIS A 398 -4.62 -1.27 2.80
CA HIS A 398 -3.92 -0.24 2.01
C HIS A 398 -4.89 0.56 1.13
N PHE A 399 -6.11 0.77 1.64
CA PHE A 399 -7.26 1.19 0.86
C PHE A 399 -7.01 2.43 -0.01
N GLU A 400 -6.50 3.53 0.55
CA GLU A 400 -6.34 4.80 -0.17
C GLU A 400 -5.35 4.70 -1.34
N THR A 401 -4.16 4.14 -1.11
CA THR A 401 -3.15 3.92 -2.15
C THR A 401 -3.62 2.95 -3.25
N VAL A 402 -4.39 1.93 -2.88
CA VAL A 402 -4.97 0.98 -3.83
C VAL A 402 -6.07 1.66 -4.64
N LEU A 403 -6.90 2.49 -4.00
CA LEU A 403 -7.98 3.23 -4.64
C LEU A 403 -7.44 4.23 -5.66
N GLU A 404 -6.44 5.03 -5.31
CA GLU A 404 -5.84 6.04 -6.21
C GLU A 404 -5.28 5.41 -7.50
N ASN A 405 -4.41 4.41 -7.35
CA ASN A 405 -3.82 3.71 -8.50
C ASN A 405 -4.89 3.05 -9.38
N PHE A 406 -5.94 2.53 -8.75
CA PHE A 406 -7.08 1.95 -9.43
C PHE A 406 -7.93 2.99 -10.18
N MET A 407 -8.17 4.17 -9.59
CA MET A 407 -8.88 5.28 -10.21
C MET A 407 -8.18 5.76 -11.47
N ASN A 408 -6.88 5.97 -11.38
CA ASN A 408 -6.06 6.42 -12.50
C ASN A 408 -6.12 5.42 -13.65
N PHE A 409 -5.90 4.13 -13.38
CA PHE A 409 -6.00 3.07 -14.40
C PHE A 409 -7.35 3.10 -15.14
N ILE A 410 -8.47 3.23 -14.41
CA ILE A 410 -9.81 3.24 -15.00
C ILE A 410 -10.08 4.50 -15.82
N ALA A 411 -9.76 5.67 -15.26
CA ALA A 411 -9.94 6.94 -15.93
C ALA A 411 -9.25 6.95 -17.30
N TYR A 412 -8.04 6.39 -17.37
CA TYR A 412 -7.26 6.40 -18.60
C TYR A 412 -7.88 5.57 -19.73
N TRP A 413 -8.21 4.30 -19.48
CA TRP A 413 -8.74 3.46 -20.55
C TRP A 413 -10.16 3.87 -20.96
N LEU A 414 -10.98 4.39 -20.03
CA LEU A 414 -12.31 4.89 -20.32
C LEU A 414 -12.29 6.20 -21.12
N ALA A 415 -11.31 7.08 -20.87
CA ALA A 415 -11.12 8.28 -21.66
C ALA A 415 -10.78 7.91 -23.11
N ILE A 416 -9.86 6.97 -23.32
CA ILE A 416 -9.49 6.47 -24.65
C ILE A 416 -10.70 5.80 -25.34
N TYR A 417 -11.41 4.94 -24.60
CA TYR A 417 -12.63 4.27 -25.08
C TYR A 417 -13.70 5.27 -25.53
N SER A 418 -13.97 6.29 -24.71
CA SER A 418 -14.94 7.35 -25.02
C SER A 418 -14.49 8.17 -26.21
N GLY A 419 -13.20 8.52 -26.30
CA GLY A 419 -12.64 9.27 -27.42
C GLY A 419 -12.79 8.53 -28.76
N ILE A 420 -12.52 7.22 -28.78
CA ILE A 420 -12.70 6.37 -29.97
C ILE A 420 -14.19 6.28 -30.35
N ALA A 421 -15.08 6.03 -29.38
CA ALA A 421 -16.51 5.92 -29.64
C ALA A 421 -17.13 7.22 -30.17
N VAL A 422 -16.78 8.37 -29.58
CA VAL A 422 -17.22 9.70 -30.02
C VAL A 422 -16.71 9.99 -31.45
N SER A 423 -15.43 9.71 -31.72
CA SER A 423 -14.84 9.90 -33.04
C SER A 423 -15.51 9.03 -34.10
N ASP A 424 -15.72 7.73 -33.81
CA ASP A 424 -16.43 6.83 -34.72
C ASP A 424 -17.87 7.31 -34.98
N HIS A 425 -18.60 7.71 -33.93
CA HIS A 425 -19.99 8.14 -34.06
C HIS A 425 -20.16 9.40 -34.92
N PHE A 426 -19.40 10.46 -34.63
CA PHE A 426 -19.58 11.76 -35.28
C PHE A 426 -18.87 11.87 -36.62
N VAL A 427 -17.66 11.30 -36.75
CA VAL A 427 -16.83 11.47 -37.97
C VAL A 427 -17.14 10.37 -38.98
N PHE A 428 -17.10 9.10 -38.57
CA PHE A 428 -17.17 7.96 -39.49
C PHE A 428 -18.60 7.50 -39.76
N LYS A 429 -19.42 7.36 -38.70
CA LYS A 429 -20.82 6.90 -38.79
C LYS A 429 -21.82 8.04 -39.03
N ARG A 430 -21.42 9.28 -38.74
CA ARG A 430 -22.23 10.51 -38.91
C ARG A 430 -23.62 10.40 -38.26
N GLY A 431 -23.66 9.80 -37.07
CA GLY A 431 -24.86 9.63 -36.26
C GLY A 431 -25.42 8.21 -36.23
N PHE A 432 -26.62 8.08 -35.65
CA PHE A 432 -27.25 6.79 -35.34
C PHE A 432 -27.66 5.96 -36.57
N GLY A 433 -27.83 6.58 -37.74
CA GLY A 433 -28.17 5.88 -38.98
C GLY A 433 -27.03 5.04 -39.57
N GLY A 434 -25.78 5.26 -39.13
CA GLY A 434 -24.61 4.49 -39.59
C GLY A 434 -24.44 3.12 -38.91
N TYR A 435 -25.25 2.80 -37.90
CA TYR A 435 -25.20 1.54 -37.16
C TYR A 435 -26.22 0.56 -37.73
N ARG A 436 -25.80 -0.70 -37.90
CA ARG A 436 -26.69 -1.81 -38.28
C ARG A 436 -26.78 -2.78 -37.10
N PRO A 437 -27.85 -2.73 -36.29
CA PRO A 437 -27.96 -3.54 -35.07
C PRO A 437 -27.99 -5.04 -35.37
N GLU A 438 -28.55 -5.44 -36.51
CA GLU A 438 -28.71 -6.85 -36.92
C GLU A 438 -27.38 -7.63 -36.98
N ILE A 439 -26.27 -6.96 -37.32
CA ILE A 439 -24.98 -7.62 -37.54
C ILE A 439 -24.12 -7.75 -36.28
N TYR A 440 -24.66 -7.42 -35.10
CA TYR A 440 -23.90 -7.35 -33.85
C TYR A 440 -23.22 -8.67 -33.43
N ASP A 441 -23.73 -9.83 -33.86
CA ASP A 441 -23.14 -11.15 -33.58
C ASP A 441 -22.46 -11.81 -34.78
N ASP A 442 -22.37 -11.11 -35.91
CA ASP A 442 -21.73 -11.61 -37.14
C ASP A 442 -20.26 -11.20 -37.24
N ARG A 443 -19.35 -12.12 -36.89
CA ARG A 443 -17.89 -11.90 -36.95
C ARG A 443 -17.39 -11.38 -38.30
N HIS A 444 -17.97 -11.83 -39.41
CA HIS A 444 -17.51 -11.48 -40.77
C HIS A 444 -18.01 -10.12 -41.27
N LYS A 445 -19.10 -9.60 -40.69
CA LYS A 445 -19.70 -8.31 -41.08
C LYS A 445 -19.24 -7.15 -40.19
N LEU A 446 -18.71 -7.46 -39.01
CA LEU A 446 -18.13 -6.50 -38.09
C LEU A 446 -16.71 -6.08 -38.52
N PRO A 447 -16.27 -4.86 -38.18
CA PRO A 447 -14.91 -4.43 -38.47
C PRO A 447 -13.90 -5.34 -37.75
N VAL A 448 -12.71 -5.49 -38.33
CA VAL A 448 -11.63 -6.27 -37.73
C VAL A 448 -11.08 -5.61 -36.45
N GLY A 449 -11.16 -4.27 -36.38
CA GLY A 449 -10.79 -3.49 -35.20
C GLY A 449 -9.37 -2.96 -35.17
N ILE A 450 -8.58 -3.14 -36.24
CA ILE A 450 -7.16 -2.73 -36.27
C ILE A 450 -6.99 -1.22 -36.07
N ALA A 451 -7.82 -0.40 -36.73
CA ALA A 451 -7.76 1.05 -36.56
C ALA A 451 -8.05 1.49 -35.12
N ALA A 452 -9.06 0.88 -34.48
CA ALA A 452 -9.39 1.15 -33.08
C ALA A 452 -8.27 0.66 -32.14
N ALA A 453 -7.63 -0.48 -32.41
CA ALA A 453 -6.50 -0.97 -31.63
C ALA A 453 -5.28 -0.04 -31.74
N LEU A 454 -4.97 0.46 -32.94
CA LEU A 454 -3.89 1.44 -33.14
C LEU A 454 -4.21 2.77 -32.44
N ALA A 455 -5.43 3.28 -32.58
CA ALA A 455 -5.89 4.49 -31.88
C ALA A 455 -5.82 4.31 -30.36
N PHE A 456 -6.18 3.13 -29.85
CA PHE A 456 -6.05 2.79 -28.43
C PHE A 456 -4.58 2.80 -28.00
N GLY A 457 -3.67 2.26 -28.82
CA GLY A 457 -2.22 2.32 -28.59
C GLY A 457 -1.66 3.75 -28.53
N PHE A 458 -2.07 4.63 -29.45
CA PHE A 458 -1.71 6.05 -29.38
C PHE A 458 -2.31 6.74 -28.14
N GLY A 459 -3.52 6.35 -27.74
CA GLY A 459 -4.13 6.79 -26.48
C GLY A 459 -3.30 6.40 -25.27
N ILE A 460 -2.79 5.16 -25.21
CA ILE A 460 -1.88 4.70 -24.16
C ILE A 460 -0.57 5.53 -24.19
N ALA A 461 0.00 5.79 -25.36
CA ALA A 461 1.20 6.63 -25.45
C ALA A 461 0.97 8.03 -24.88
N GLY A 462 -0.16 8.66 -25.22
CA GLY A 462 -0.56 9.95 -24.66
C GLY A 462 -0.78 9.93 -23.15
N MET A 463 -1.43 8.87 -22.65
CA MET A 463 -1.58 8.64 -21.21
C MET A 463 -0.21 8.56 -20.52
N ILE A 464 0.72 7.75 -21.02
CA ILE A 464 2.05 7.58 -20.43
C ILE A 464 2.81 8.92 -20.37
N THR A 465 2.69 9.76 -21.39
CA THR A 465 3.32 11.09 -21.37
C THR A 465 2.67 12.06 -20.37
N GLY A 466 1.44 11.81 -19.96
CA GLY A 466 0.70 12.63 -18.99
C GLY A 466 0.73 12.11 -17.56
N MET A 467 1.30 10.92 -17.30
CA MET A 467 1.47 10.41 -15.94
C MET A 467 2.60 11.16 -15.23
N SER A 468 2.36 11.60 -13.99
CA SER A 468 3.44 12.08 -13.13
C SER A 468 4.44 10.94 -12.85
N GLN A 469 5.71 11.28 -12.88
CA GLN A 469 6.83 10.36 -12.94
C GLN A 469 6.92 9.46 -11.70
N SER A 470 6.69 8.17 -11.90
CA SER A 470 7.25 7.11 -11.05
C SER A 470 7.80 5.93 -11.88
N CYS A 471 7.47 5.86 -13.18
CA CYS A 471 7.96 4.83 -14.09
C CYS A 471 9.30 5.23 -14.79
N ARG A 472 9.75 6.47 -14.62
CA ARG A 472 11.04 6.95 -15.10
C ARG A 472 11.79 7.49 -13.90
N ALA A 473 12.90 6.84 -13.53
CA ALA A 473 13.89 7.44 -12.66
C ALA A 473 14.45 8.66 -13.41
N ASP A 474 13.82 9.81 -13.20
CA ASP A 474 14.26 11.07 -13.76
C ASP A 474 15.28 11.66 -12.79
N TRP A 475 16.48 11.90 -13.30
CA TRP A 475 17.65 12.38 -12.58
C TRP A 475 17.55 13.90 -12.26
N ALA A 476 16.35 14.48 -12.39
CA ALA A 476 16.09 15.91 -12.36
C ALA A 476 15.16 16.36 -11.21
N ASP A 477 14.65 15.44 -10.38
CA ASP A 477 13.79 15.75 -9.24
C ASP A 477 14.56 16.01 -7.91
N ASP A 478 15.88 16.25 -7.97
CA ASP A 478 16.65 16.70 -6.79
C ASP A 478 16.45 18.19 -6.45
N GLU A 479 15.53 18.88 -7.14
CA GLU A 479 15.09 20.25 -6.80
C GLU A 479 13.63 20.27 -6.26
N GLU A 480 13.29 19.34 -5.37
CA GLU A 480 12.05 19.45 -4.60
C GLU A 480 12.23 20.48 -3.48
N PHE A 481 11.33 21.47 -3.49
CA PHE A 481 11.24 22.59 -2.55
C PHE A 481 11.30 22.08 -1.08
N ASP A 482 12.34 22.48 -0.36
CA ASP A 482 12.56 22.19 1.07
C ASP A 482 11.36 22.73 1.89
N ASP A 483 10.39 21.87 2.24
CA ASP A 483 9.51 22.14 3.38
C ASP A 483 10.37 21.99 4.65
N PRO A 484 10.65 23.08 5.40
CA PRO A 484 11.53 23.03 6.57
C PRO A 484 11.03 22.11 7.69
N SER A 485 9.79 21.62 7.59
CA SER A 485 9.08 20.85 8.61
C SER A 485 9.04 19.34 8.33
N ALA A 486 9.29 18.92 7.07
CA ALA A 486 9.17 17.53 6.67
C ALA A 486 10.45 16.72 7.01
N LEU A 487 10.30 15.69 7.84
CA LEU A 487 11.38 14.74 8.13
C LEU A 487 11.42 13.66 7.02
N PRO A 488 12.60 13.32 6.47
CA PRO A 488 12.69 12.32 5.43
C PRO A 488 12.37 10.92 5.97
N PRO A 489 11.85 10.01 5.11
CA PRO A 489 11.44 8.67 5.52
C PRO A 489 12.60 7.83 6.06
N GLN A 490 12.28 6.89 6.96
CA GLN A 490 13.26 6.02 7.60
C GLN A 490 13.93 5.09 6.57
N GLN A 491 15.26 5.14 6.48
CA GLN A 491 16.04 4.29 5.57
C GLN A 491 16.56 3.06 6.29
N VAL A 492 16.28 1.86 5.75
CA VAL A 492 16.79 0.58 6.26
C VAL A 492 17.79 0.02 5.27
N THR A 493 19.09 0.14 5.56
CA THR A 493 20.16 -0.41 4.72
C THR A 493 20.64 -1.74 5.30
N THR A 494 20.66 -2.79 4.48
CA THR A 494 21.28 -4.07 4.87
C THR A 494 22.77 -3.98 4.56
N ASN A 495 23.62 -3.96 5.60
CA ASN A 495 25.06 -3.95 5.41
C ASN A 495 25.56 -5.32 4.92
N LYS A 496 26.69 -5.32 4.22
CA LYS A 496 27.40 -6.54 3.80
C LYS A 496 27.73 -7.48 4.96
N ASP A 497 27.85 -6.94 6.19
CA ASP A 497 28.11 -7.69 7.43
C ASP A 497 26.87 -8.40 8.03
N GLY A 498 25.73 -8.42 7.32
CA GLY A 498 24.47 -9.02 7.80
C GLY A 498 23.75 -8.22 8.89
N THR A 499 24.21 -7.01 9.19
CA THR A 499 23.55 -6.08 10.12
C THR A 499 22.60 -5.14 9.38
N LYS A 500 21.41 -4.89 9.93
CA LYS A 500 20.46 -3.89 9.40
C LYS A 500 20.75 -2.54 10.05
N THR A 501 21.08 -1.53 9.26
CA THR A 501 21.23 -0.15 9.73
C THR A 501 19.97 0.62 9.43
N VAL A 502 19.29 1.07 10.48
CA VAL A 502 18.09 1.90 10.40
C VAL A 502 18.51 3.34 10.68
N VAL A 503 18.33 4.22 9.70
CA VAL A 503 18.57 5.66 9.82
C VAL A 503 17.21 6.35 9.88
N SER A 504 16.90 7.02 10.99
CA SER A 504 15.71 7.85 11.15
C SER A 504 16.10 9.26 11.57
N TYR A 505 15.25 10.23 11.24
CA TYR A 505 15.40 11.62 11.66
C TYR A 505 14.30 11.95 12.66
N ARG A 506 14.61 12.70 13.72
CA ARG A 506 13.64 13.20 14.70
C ARG A 506 14.02 14.61 15.13
N PHE A 507 13.08 15.39 15.65
CA PHE A 507 13.38 16.63 16.34
C PHE A 507 13.76 16.33 17.79
N ASN A 508 14.81 16.98 18.31
CA ASN A 508 15.15 16.97 19.74
C ASN A 508 14.34 18.04 20.49
N ASP A 509 14.41 18.04 21.83
CA ASP A 509 13.73 19.01 22.72
C ASP A 509 14.08 20.49 22.41
N ASP A 510 15.24 20.75 21.78
CA ASP A 510 15.67 22.07 21.30
C ASP A 510 15.20 22.40 19.87
N ASN A 511 14.23 21.66 19.33
CA ASN A 511 13.67 21.81 17.97
C ASN A 511 14.69 21.65 16.82
N LYS A 512 15.81 20.97 17.06
CA LYS A 512 16.84 20.68 16.04
C LYS A 512 16.65 19.27 15.46
N LYS A 513 16.79 19.14 14.13
CA LYS A 513 16.75 17.86 13.41
C LYS A 513 17.98 17.02 13.75
N VAL A 514 17.77 15.86 14.38
CA VAL A 514 18.83 14.89 14.70
C VAL A 514 18.67 13.61 13.91
N LYS A 515 19.80 13.08 13.43
CA LYS A 515 19.91 11.80 12.73
C LYS A 515 20.22 10.68 13.73
N VAL A 516 19.30 9.73 13.89
CA VAL A 516 19.47 8.54 14.72
C VAL A 516 19.82 7.35 13.84
N THR A 517 20.98 6.74 14.08
CA THR A 517 21.44 5.56 13.34
C THR A 517 21.47 4.35 14.28
N ARG A 518 20.61 3.36 14.03
CA ARG A 518 20.51 2.11 14.82
C ARG A 518 21.01 0.94 13.99
N ARG A 519 22.08 0.27 14.43
CA ARG A 519 22.56 -0.97 13.82
C ARG A 519 21.99 -2.17 14.59
N ILE A 520 21.23 -3.02 13.91
CA ILE A 520 20.59 -4.21 14.48
C ILE A 520 21.26 -5.45 13.90
N LYS A 521 21.81 -6.30 14.77
CA LYS A 521 22.34 -7.61 14.41
C LYS A 521 21.37 -8.69 14.89
N THR A 522 20.64 -9.29 13.96
CA THR A 522 19.75 -10.42 14.28
C THR A 522 20.55 -11.72 14.20
N THR A 523 20.83 -12.35 15.34
CA THR A 523 21.45 -13.67 15.40
C THR A 523 20.36 -14.70 15.61
N VAL A 524 20.07 -15.52 14.60
CA VAL A 524 19.09 -16.61 14.72
C VAL A 524 19.79 -17.82 15.32
N VAL A 525 19.54 -18.09 16.61
CA VAL A 525 20.04 -19.31 17.27
C VAL A 525 19.06 -20.44 16.95
N ARG A 526 19.51 -21.45 16.21
CA ARG A 526 18.73 -22.67 15.95
C ARG A 526 19.03 -23.69 17.05
N GLU A 527 18.01 -24.03 17.84
CA GLU A 527 18.08 -25.07 18.87
C GLU A 527 17.19 -26.24 18.42
N GLN A 528 17.74 -27.45 18.37
CA GLN A 528 16.96 -28.65 18.07
C GLN A 528 16.27 -29.12 19.35
N VAL A 529 14.96 -28.97 19.41
CA VAL A 529 14.15 -29.39 20.57
C VAL A 529 13.18 -30.51 20.18
N ASN A 530 12.88 -31.39 21.15
CA ASN A 530 11.86 -32.42 20.99
C ASN A 530 10.47 -31.75 20.80
N PRO A 531 9.61 -32.23 19.89
CA PRO A 531 8.28 -31.65 19.64
C PRO A 531 7.43 -31.43 20.89
N GLN A 532 7.48 -32.36 21.85
CA GLN A 532 6.73 -32.23 23.12
C GLN A 532 7.25 -31.11 24.02
N VAL A 533 8.55 -30.79 23.94
CA VAL A 533 9.17 -29.69 24.68
C VAL A 533 8.83 -28.35 24.03
N ALA A 534 8.74 -28.31 22.69
CA ALA A 534 8.29 -27.13 21.97
C ALA A 534 6.83 -26.77 22.28
N GLU A 535 5.94 -27.77 22.35
CA GLU A 535 4.54 -27.58 22.72
C GLU A 535 4.39 -27.04 24.15
N ARG A 536 5.13 -27.60 25.11
CA ARG A 536 5.12 -27.13 26.51
C ARG A 536 5.68 -25.71 26.68
N ARG A 537 6.61 -25.26 25.84
CA ARG A 537 7.10 -23.87 25.85
C ARG A 537 6.00 -22.85 25.50
N SER A 538 4.93 -23.28 24.82
CA SER A 538 3.83 -22.41 24.40
C SER A 538 2.68 -22.30 25.41
N TRP A 539 2.73 -23.07 26.50
CA TRP A 539 1.67 -23.06 27.51
C TRP A 539 1.68 -21.76 28.33
N SER A 540 0.47 -21.30 28.68
CA SER A 540 0.30 -20.13 29.54
C SER A 540 0.92 -20.36 30.92
N LYS A 541 1.84 -19.47 31.31
CA LYS A 541 2.44 -19.48 32.65
C LYS A 541 1.39 -19.18 33.71
N PHE A 542 1.52 -19.80 34.88
CA PHE A 542 0.60 -19.67 36.02
C PHE A 542 1.36 -19.37 37.31
N GLY A 543 0.64 -18.93 38.35
CA GLY A 543 1.24 -18.60 39.65
C GLY A 543 2.15 -17.36 39.58
N LEU A 544 3.29 -17.42 40.27
CA LEU A 544 4.29 -16.35 40.37
C LEU A 544 4.99 -16.02 39.04
N GLU A 545 4.81 -16.86 38.02
CA GLU A 545 5.43 -16.70 36.69
C GLU A 545 4.48 -16.05 35.65
N LYS A 546 3.28 -15.62 36.06
CA LYS A 546 2.31 -14.98 35.15
C LYS A 546 2.84 -13.63 34.64
N GLY A 547 3.07 -13.52 33.33
CA GLY A 547 3.55 -12.30 32.67
C GLY A 547 5.05 -12.30 32.36
N HIS A 548 5.81 -13.32 32.78
CA HIS A 548 7.23 -13.45 32.42
C HIS A 548 7.43 -13.99 31.00
N ALA A 549 8.56 -13.63 30.38
CA ALA A 549 8.94 -14.09 29.04
C ALA A 549 9.05 -15.62 28.95
N THR A 550 8.91 -16.16 27.74
CA THR A 550 8.91 -17.59 27.47
C THR A 550 10.22 -18.26 27.89
N GLY A 551 10.16 -19.28 28.75
CA GLY A 551 11.32 -20.00 29.29
C GLY A 551 11.40 -19.98 30.83
N PRO A 552 12.21 -20.86 31.44
CA PRO A 552 12.44 -20.85 32.89
C PRO A 552 13.23 -19.58 33.26
N SER A 553 12.73 -18.83 34.24
CA SER A 553 13.53 -17.74 34.83
C SER A 553 14.58 -18.36 35.76
N PHE A 554 15.84 -17.93 35.63
CA PHE A 554 16.91 -18.35 36.54
C PHE A 554 16.70 -17.87 37.97
N GLU A 555 15.79 -16.92 38.20
CA GLU A 555 15.43 -16.43 39.53
C GLU A 555 14.54 -17.41 40.30
N THR A 556 13.70 -18.17 39.60
CA THR A 556 12.70 -19.07 40.19
C THR A 556 12.99 -20.54 39.97
N THR A 557 13.87 -20.87 39.02
CA THR A 557 14.19 -22.25 38.64
C THR A 557 15.68 -22.53 38.86
N SER A 558 15.99 -23.38 39.84
CA SER A 558 17.33 -23.99 39.95
C SER A 558 17.34 -25.32 39.20
N VAL A 559 18.41 -25.57 38.44
CA VAL A 559 18.59 -26.87 37.78
C VAL A 559 18.88 -27.90 38.87
N GLY A 560 17.88 -28.72 39.19
CA GLY A 560 18.05 -29.86 40.09
C GLY A 560 19.12 -30.80 39.55
N GLU A 561 19.97 -31.29 40.45
CA GLU A 561 21.06 -32.22 40.11
C GLU A 561 20.50 -33.42 39.33
N ASN A 562 21.22 -33.83 38.29
CA ASN A 562 20.74 -34.85 37.37
C ASN A 562 20.76 -36.22 38.08
N ILE A 563 19.63 -36.64 38.64
CA ILE A 563 19.51 -37.95 39.30
C ILE A 563 19.49 -39.02 38.21
N VAL A 564 20.65 -39.64 37.99
CA VAL A 564 20.75 -40.81 37.11
C VAL A 564 20.05 -41.97 37.81
N PHE A 565 18.80 -42.21 37.43
CA PHE A 565 18.05 -43.38 37.87
C PHE A 565 18.76 -44.63 37.34
N ARG A 566 19.47 -45.34 38.22
CA ARG A 566 19.96 -46.69 37.95
C ARG A 566 19.00 -47.67 38.62
N PRO A 567 18.10 -48.32 37.87
CA PRO A 567 17.27 -49.37 38.44
C PRO A 567 18.19 -50.46 38.98
N SER A 568 18.19 -50.67 40.30
CA SER A 568 18.81 -51.83 40.93
C SER A 568 18.19 -53.09 40.31
N VAL A 569 19.03 -53.98 39.78
CA VAL A 569 18.60 -55.27 39.21
C VAL A 569 17.91 -56.18 40.25
N ASN A 570 18.01 -55.83 41.53
CA ASN A 570 17.37 -56.53 42.65
C ASN A 570 16.15 -55.78 43.24
N TRP A 571 15.53 -54.84 42.50
CA TRP A 571 14.36 -54.12 43.02
C TRP A 571 13.19 -55.04 43.40
N LYS A 572 13.06 -56.20 42.76
CA LYS A 572 12.05 -57.22 43.12
C LYS A 572 12.36 -57.94 44.44
N VAL A 573 13.64 -58.04 44.82
CA VAL A 573 14.06 -58.65 46.10
C VAL A 573 13.88 -57.63 47.22
N GLN A 574 14.20 -56.35 46.96
CA GLN A 574 13.99 -55.26 47.91
C GLN A 574 12.50 -54.96 48.15
N ALA A 575 11.65 -55.02 47.10
CA ALA A 575 10.20 -54.89 47.26
C ALA A 575 9.59 -56.05 48.08
N ALA A 576 10.15 -57.26 47.99
CA ALA A 576 9.72 -58.43 48.75
C ALA A 576 10.19 -58.42 50.22
N GLU A 577 11.27 -57.70 50.54
CA GLU A 577 11.71 -57.42 51.91
C GLU A 577 10.88 -56.28 52.53
N GLU A 578 10.57 -55.23 51.77
CA GLU A 578 9.72 -54.11 52.21
C GLU A 578 8.25 -54.52 52.46
N GLU A 579 7.72 -55.53 51.76
CA GLU A 579 6.39 -56.10 52.04
C GLU A 579 6.34 -56.95 53.32
N LYS A 580 7.48 -57.45 53.83
CA LYS A 580 7.54 -58.31 55.04
C LYS A 580 7.73 -57.55 56.35
N THR A 581 8.08 -56.27 56.29
CA THR A 581 8.09 -55.36 57.45
C THR A 581 7.02 -54.30 57.28
N GLY A 582 5.77 -54.75 57.33
CA GLY A 582 4.60 -53.88 57.34
C GLY A 582 4.48 -53.13 58.68
N GLY A 583 4.57 -51.81 58.61
CA GLY A 583 3.98 -50.90 59.60
C GLY A 583 4.96 -50.21 60.54
N GLU A 584 5.46 -49.04 60.14
CA GLU A 584 5.42 -47.82 60.94
C GLU A 584 5.97 -46.62 60.14
N LYS A 585 5.09 -45.67 59.80
CA LYS A 585 5.47 -44.38 59.22
C LYS A 585 6.10 -43.51 60.31
N GLY A 586 7.42 -43.65 60.48
CA GLY A 586 8.26 -42.78 61.30
C GLY A 586 9.01 -41.76 60.43
N SER A 587 8.56 -40.52 60.50
CA SER A 587 9.14 -39.31 59.89
C SER A 587 10.69 -39.27 59.84
N MET A 588 11.25 -39.15 58.63
CA MET A 588 12.66 -38.84 58.31
C MET A 588 13.22 -37.59 59.03
N LYS A 589 12.34 -36.79 59.64
CA LYS A 589 12.63 -35.56 60.40
C LYS A 589 13.39 -35.81 61.70
N ASP A 590 13.34 -37.02 62.29
CA ASP A 590 14.09 -37.31 63.53
C ASP A 590 15.54 -37.76 63.26
N GLN A 591 15.87 -38.22 62.05
CA GLN A 591 17.26 -38.56 61.68
C GLN A 591 18.12 -37.33 61.33
N LEU A 592 17.52 -36.14 61.20
CA LEU A 592 18.20 -34.90 60.82
C LEU A 592 18.43 -33.90 61.98
N LYS A 593 17.99 -34.21 63.21
CA LYS A 593 18.07 -33.25 64.34
C LYS A 593 19.48 -33.00 64.90
N ASP A 594 20.46 -33.88 64.65
CA ASP A 594 21.79 -33.79 65.30
C ASP A 594 22.97 -33.44 64.38
N LYS A 595 22.77 -33.10 63.10
CA LYS A 595 23.87 -32.71 62.21
C LYS A 595 24.01 -31.19 62.09
N LYS A 596 24.89 -30.61 62.89
CA LYS A 596 25.31 -29.19 62.83
C LYS A 596 26.35 -28.96 61.74
N VAL A 597 26.07 -28.07 60.80
CA VAL A 597 27.01 -27.67 59.72
C VAL A 597 27.97 -26.60 60.27
N LYS A 598 29.29 -26.89 60.23
CA LYS A 598 30.34 -25.95 60.65
C LYS A 598 31.00 -25.28 59.44
N CYS A 599 31.28 -23.98 59.54
CA CYS A 599 32.00 -23.26 58.49
C CYS A 599 33.48 -23.67 58.43
N ARG A 600 34.00 -24.00 57.25
CA ARG A 600 35.37 -24.52 57.06
C ARG A 600 36.49 -23.53 57.46
N ILE A 601 36.23 -22.22 57.44
CA ILE A 601 37.26 -21.20 57.66
C ILE A 601 37.41 -20.85 59.15
N CYS A 602 36.29 -20.73 59.85
CA CYS A 602 36.26 -20.19 61.22
C CYS A 602 35.57 -21.15 62.22
N SER A 603 35.14 -22.34 61.76
CA SER A 603 34.55 -23.43 62.57
C SER A 603 33.30 -23.08 63.39
N GLY A 604 32.78 -21.86 63.27
CA GLY A 604 31.53 -21.41 63.86
C GLY A 604 30.28 -21.78 63.05
N GLU A 605 29.12 -21.66 63.69
CA GLU A 605 27.79 -21.94 63.12
C GLU A 605 27.23 -20.66 62.46
N HIS A 606 27.44 -20.47 61.15
CA HIS A 606 26.78 -19.42 60.36
C HIS A 606 26.57 -19.88 58.91
N PHE A 607 25.47 -19.41 58.31
CA PHE A 607 24.92 -19.88 57.03
C PHE A 607 24.99 -18.80 55.93
N THR A 608 26.15 -18.15 55.79
CA THR A 608 26.38 -17.09 54.79
C THR A 608 27.63 -17.38 53.96
N ALA A 609 27.62 -16.99 52.68
CA ALA A 609 28.70 -17.27 51.73
C ALA A 609 30.03 -16.53 52.02
N ARG A 610 30.05 -15.60 52.99
CA ARG A 610 31.26 -14.93 53.49
C ARG A 610 31.30 -15.04 55.01
N CYS A 611 32.37 -15.64 55.58
CA CYS A 611 32.55 -15.74 57.04
C CYS A 611 32.76 -14.34 57.63
N PRO A 612 31.96 -13.91 58.63
CA PRO A 612 32.07 -12.59 59.27
C PRO A 612 33.40 -12.33 60.01
N PHE A 613 34.20 -13.37 60.29
CA PHE A 613 35.46 -13.28 61.04
C PHE A 613 36.72 -13.43 60.16
N LYS A 614 36.57 -13.31 58.84
CA LYS A 614 37.68 -13.52 57.90
C LYS A 614 38.81 -12.48 58.06
N ASP A 615 38.49 -11.26 58.50
CA ASP A 615 39.45 -10.15 58.59
C ASP A 615 40.01 -9.92 60.01
N THR A 616 39.66 -10.76 60.98
CA THR A 616 40.13 -10.69 62.38
C THR A 616 41.10 -11.80 62.78
N MET A 617 41.57 -12.62 61.84
CA MET A 617 42.63 -13.62 62.09
C MET A 617 43.94 -13.23 61.41
N ALA A 618 45.02 -13.20 62.19
CA ALA A 618 46.35 -12.75 61.80
C ALA A 618 47.01 -13.68 60.75
N PRO A 619 47.85 -13.14 59.85
CA PRO A 619 48.60 -13.94 58.88
C PRO A 619 49.71 -14.73 59.57
N ILE A 620 49.81 -16.02 59.24
CA ILE A 620 50.98 -16.85 59.55
C ILE A 620 52.03 -16.60 58.45
N GLU A 621 53.19 -16.11 58.87
CA GLU A 621 54.39 -15.85 58.08
C GLU A 621 55.16 -17.14 57.73
N GLU A 622 55.91 -17.11 56.63
CA GLU A 622 57.13 -17.90 56.44
C GLU A 622 58.34 -16.96 56.22
N PRO A 623 59.57 -17.36 56.60
CA PRO A 623 60.53 -16.46 57.25
C PRO A 623 61.76 -16.06 56.41
N GLY A 624 62.30 -14.87 56.71
CA GLY A 624 63.72 -14.70 57.08
C GLY A 624 64.76 -14.29 56.02
N ALA A 625 65.25 -13.04 56.16
CA ALA A 625 66.67 -12.57 56.18
C ALA A 625 66.73 -11.14 55.58
N GLY A 626 67.22 -10.07 56.21
CA GLY A 626 68.10 -9.91 57.36
C GLY A 626 69.32 -9.08 56.96
N GLY A 627 69.41 -7.83 57.46
CA GLY A 627 70.59 -6.93 57.42
C GLY A 627 70.62 -5.97 56.22
N GLU A 628 70.93 -4.66 56.34
CA GLU A 628 71.60 -3.86 57.38
C GLU A 628 71.08 -2.41 57.36
N GLY A 629 71.46 -1.63 58.38
CA GLY A 629 70.78 -0.39 58.78
C GLY A 629 71.30 0.92 58.17
N GLY A 630 70.61 2.01 58.53
CA GLY A 630 71.25 3.28 58.90
C GLY A 630 71.10 4.49 57.96
N ALA A 631 70.03 5.25 58.20
CA ALA A 631 69.90 6.72 58.22
C ALA A 631 70.18 7.64 56.99
N GLU A 632 69.10 8.32 56.60
CA GLU A 632 68.88 9.75 56.19
C GLU A 632 69.56 10.39 54.93
N GLU A 633 68.65 10.71 53.97
CA GLU A 633 68.51 11.83 52.98
C GLU A 633 69.62 12.88 52.70
N PRO A 634 69.53 13.68 51.59
CA PRO A 634 69.12 13.40 50.20
C PRO A 634 70.06 14.05 49.13
N ALA A 635 69.70 13.90 47.85
CA ALA A 635 70.02 14.76 46.68
C ALA A 635 71.11 14.37 45.65
N ALA A 636 70.67 14.50 44.38
CA ALA A 636 71.37 14.96 43.16
C ALA A 636 72.50 14.13 42.49
N GLY A 637 72.20 13.67 41.25
CA GLY A 637 72.96 14.01 40.03
C GLY A 637 74.15 13.13 39.59
N GLY A 638 74.12 12.69 38.32
CA GLY A 638 75.33 12.68 37.47
C GLY A 638 75.91 11.33 37.00
N LEU A 639 75.51 10.94 35.77
CA LEU A 639 76.34 10.57 34.60
C LEU A 639 77.53 9.57 34.68
N GLY A 640 77.44 8.56 33.78
CA GLY A 640 78.53 8.01 32.93
C GLY A 640 79.29 6.80 33.50
N ALA A 641 79.87 5.87 32.73
CA ALA A 641 79.90 5.55 31.30
C ALA A 641 80.68 4.21 31.12
N THR A 642 80.68 3.68 29.88
CA THR A 642 81.60 2.68 29.26
C THR A 642 81.29 1.19 29.51
N GLY A 643 81.34 0.27 28.53
CA GLY A 643 81.71 0.19 27.10
C GLY A 643 81.72 -1.31 26.69
N GLY A 644 81.72 -1.83 25.45
CA GLY A 644 81.74 -1.38 24.04
C GLY A 644 81.12 -2.51 23.16
N SER A 645 80.62 -2.35 21.92
CA SER A 645 81.17 -1.92 20.60
C SER A 645 81.23 -3.12 19.62
N TYR A 646 80.56 -3.06 18.45
CA TYR A 646 81.06 -3.50 17.13
C TYR A 646 80.05 -3.24 15.97
N VAL A 647 80.48 -3.14 14.71
CA VAL A 647 80.60 -1.91 13.88
C VAL A 647 79.72 -1.99 12.60
N PRO A 648 79.07 -0.89 12.13
CA PRO A 648 78.16 -0.84 10.97
C PRO A 648 78.81 -0.76 9.56
N PRO A 649 78.02 -0.99 8.49
CA PRO A 649 78.45 -1.35 7.11
C PRO A 649 79.35 -0.40 6.32
N HIS A 650 79.81 0.72 6.87
CA HIS A 650 80.54 1.75 6.12
C HIS A 650 82.05 1.45 5.93
N LEU A 651 82.50 0.25 6.31
CA LEU A 651 83.92 -0.17 6.31
C LEU A 651 84.26 -1.30 5.30
N ARG A 652 83.47 -1.51 4.24
CA ARG A 652 83.92 -2.30 3.07
C ARG A 652 84.31 -1.38 1.90
N LYS A 653 85.61 -1.10 1.79
CA LYS A 653 86.27 -0.46 0.62
C LYS A 653 86.19 -1.40 -0.61
N GLY A 654 86.05 -0.95 -1.85
CA GLY A 654 85.91 0.40 -2.40
C GLY A 654 85.97 0.38 -3.94
N ALA A 655 85.32 1.33 -4.58
CA ALA A 655 85.72 1.92 -5.86
C ALA A 655 85.24 3.37 -5.84
N ALA A 656 86.20 4.28 -6.00
CA ALA A 656 86.02 5.74 -5.97
C ALA A 656 86.11 6.31 -7.39
N ALA A 657 85.69 7.58 -7.47
CA ALA A 657 85.73 8.52 -8.61
C ALA A 657 84.67 8.26 -9.69
N GLY A 658 83.87 9.23 -10.13
CA GLY A 658 83.92 10.67 -9.99
C GLY A 658 83.19 11.23 -11.20
N GLY A 659 82.20 12.10 -11.00
CA GLY A 659 81.41 12.64 -12.10
C GLY A 659 80.21 13.42 -11.60
N GLU A 660 80.46 14.68 -11.25
CA GLU A 660 79.44 15.67 -10.90
C GLU A 660 78.42 15.83 -12.02
N LYS A 661 77.13 15.70 -11.67
CA LYS A 661 76.11 16.62 -12.16
C LYS A 661 75.24 17.05 -10.99
N MET A 662 75.37 18.33 -10.64
CA MET A 662 74.37 19.03 -9.85
C MET A 662 73.02 18.96 -10.55
N ALA A 663 72.06 18.29 -9.90
CA ALA A 663 70.62 18.49 -10.07
C ALA A 663 70.02 17.99 -8.75
N GLY A 664 69.90 18.82 -7.73
CA GLY A 664 68.82 19.78 -7.62
C GLY A 664 67.98 19.32 -6.43
N LYS A 665 67.86 20.16 -5.42
CA LYS A 665 67.19 19.93 -4.12
C LYS A 665 65.67 19.61 -4.24
N TYR A 666 65.18 19.28 -5.43
CA TYR A 666 63.79 19.12 -5.82
C TYR A 666 63.37 17.67 -6.10
N GLU A 667 64.29 16.70 -6.22
CA GLU A 667 63.90 15.32 -6.56
C GLU A 667 63.22 14.55 -5.42
N LYS A 668 63.40 14.98 -4.16
CA LYS A 668 62.82 14.29 -2.99
C LYS A 668 61.37 14.70 -2.70
N ASP A 669 60.99 15.92 -3.10
CA ASP A 669 59.65 16.48 -2.80
C ASP A 669 58.55 15.88 -3.69
N ASP A 670 58.87 15.49 -4.94
CA ASP A 670 57.89 14.93 -5.88
C ASP A 670 57.33 13.55 -5.47
N LEU A 671 58.02 12.82 -4.58
CA LEU A 671 57.59 11.49 -4.12
C LEU A 671 56.54 11.55 -2.99
N ALA A 672 56.33 12.72 -2.38
CA ALA A 672 55.40 12.96 -1.27
C ALA A 672 54.29 13.97 -1.61
N THR A 673 54.04 14.21 -2.90
CA THR A 673 52.98 15.11 -3.38
C THR A 673 51.72 14.36 -3.79
N LEU A 674 50.58 14.78 -3.22
CA LEU A 674 49.24 14.34 -3.58
C LEU A 674 48.58 15.36 -4.53
N ARG A 675 47.90 14.85 -5.56
CA ARG A 675 47.00 15.60 -6.41
C ARG A 675 45.56 15.37 -5.94
N VAL A 676 44.93 16.43 -5.47
CA VAL A 676 43.51 16.45 -5.08
C VAL A 676 42.70 16.99 -6.25
N THR A 677 41.69 16.25 -6.68
CA THR A 677 40.79 16.61 -7.79
C THR A 677 39.35 16.68 -7.28
N ASN A 678 38.48 17.34 -8.06
CA ASN A 678 37.09 17.62 -7.69
C ASN A 678 36.96 18.55 -6.48
N VAL A 679 37.86 19.54 -6.40
CA VAL A 679 37.85 20.59 -5.36
C VAL A 679 36.82 21.65 -5.72
N SER A 680 36.06 22.16 -4.75
CA SER A 680 35.05 23.20 -4.97
C SER A 680 35.67 24.51 -5.50
N GLU A 681 34.95 25.21 -6.38
CA GLU A 681 35.38 26.51 -6.94
C GLU A 681 35.59 27.60 -5.87
N LEU A 682 34.92 27.44 -4.72
CA LEU A 682 34.99 28.34 -3.57
C LEU A 682 36.02 27.89 -2.52
N ALA A 683 36.84 26.88 -2.82
CA ALA A 683 37.85 26.38 -1.88
C ALA A 683 39.01 27.37 -1.71
N GLU A 684 39.48 27.51 -0.48
CA GLU A 684 40.66 28.32 -0.15
C GLU A 684 41.87 27.43 0.18
N GLU A 685 43.07 27.97 -0.06
CA GLU A 685 44.32 27.23 0.17
C GLU A 685 44.51 26.88 1.66
N GLN A 686 44.12 27.79 2.55
CA GLN A 686 44.22 27.59 4.01
C GLN A 686 43.30 26.46 4.49
N GLU A 687 42.07 26.38 3.96
CA GLU A 687 41.14 25.31 4.31
C GLU A 687 41.65 23.93 3.90
N LEU A 688 42.31 23.83 2.73
CA LEU A 688 42.95 22.60 2.29
C LEU A 688 44.19 22.27 3.12
N ARG A 689 44.97 23.28 3.54
CA ARG A 689 46.09 23.06 4.47
C ARG A 689 45.60 22.47 5.78
N ASP A 690 44.62 23.10 6.42
CA ASP A 690 44.09 22.68 7.73
C ASP A 690 43.46 21.27 7.68
N LEU A 691 42.88 20.92 6.53
CA LEU A 691 42.28 19.60 6.30
C LEU A 691 43.34 18.50 6.20
N PHE A 692 44.46 18.76 5.53
CA PHE A 692 45.51 17.77 5.26
C PHE A 692 46.63 17.75 6.31
N GLU A 693 46.79 18.81 7.10
CA GLU A 693 47.80 18.90 8.17
C GLU A 693 47.56 17.91 9.32
N ARG A 694 46.34 17.40 9.46
CA ARG A 694 45.99 16.37 10.47
C ARG A 694 46.69 15.03 10.26
N PHE A 695 47.19 14.77 9.05
CA PHE A 695 47.83 13.49 8.71
C PHE A 695 49.36 13.54 8.78
N GLY A 696 49.92 14.75 8.73
CA GLY A 696 51.36 14.99 8.70
C GLY A 696 51.70 16.43 8.35
N ARG A 697 52.99 16.77 8.45
CA ARG A 697 53.47 18.14 8.19
C ARG A 697 53.42 18.47 6.69
N VAL A 698 52.53 19.38 6.31
CA VAL A 698 52.36 19.85 4.91
C VAL A 698 53.40 20.93 4.58
N THR A 699 54.28 20.65 3.62
CA THR A 699 55.34 21.57 3.16
C THR A 699 54.79 22.63 2.23
N ARG A 700 53.97 22.24 1.25
CA ARG A 700 53.42 23.15 0.24
C ARG A 700 52.00 22.76 -0.16
N VAL A 701 51.11 23.75 -0.26
CA VAL A 701 49.81 23.62 -0.90
C VAL A 701 49.85 24.50 -2.16
N PHE A 702 49.29 24.00 -3.25
CA PHE A 702 49.12 24.76 -4.48
C PHE A 702 47.73 24.50 -5.03
N LEU A 703 46.86 25.50 -4.91
CA LEU A 703 45.52 25.46 -5.48
C LEU A 703 45.56 26.11 -6.87
N ALA A 704 45.22 25.36 -7.91
CA ALA A 704 45.18 25.93 -9.26
C ALA A 704 43.99 26.89 -9.36
N ARG A 705 44.26 28.18 -9.60
CA ARG A 705 43.23 29.22 -9.79
C ARG A 705 43.25 29.76 -11.21
N ASP A 706 42.10 30.23 -11.66
CA ASP A 706 42.00 30.91 -12.94
C ASP A 706 42.48 32.35 -12.86
N ARG A 707 43.21 32.80 -13.88
CA ARG A 707 43.97 34.05 -13.85
C ARG A 707 43.05 35.27 -13.88
N GLU A 708 41.92 35.17 -14.57
CA GLU A 708 40.96 36.26 -14.74
C GLU A 708 39.89 36.28 -13.63
N THR A 709 39.36 35.11 -13.24
CA THR A 709 38.24 35.02 -12.29
C THR A 709 38.67 34.77 -10.84
N GLN A 710 39.95 34.45 -10.59
CA GLN A 710 40.52 34.08 -9.29
C GLN A 710 39.84 32.88 -8.59
N ARG A 711 38.94 32.14 -9.28
CA ARG A 711 38.28 30.93 -8.76
C ARG A 711 39.15 29.69 -8.94
N ALA A 712 38.93 28.67 -8.11
CA ALA A 712 39.68 27.42 -8.19
C ALA A 712 39.28 26.59 -9.44
N LYS A 713 40.27 26.08 -10.18
CA LYS A 713 40.11 25.23 -11.38
C LYS A 713 39.74 23.77 -11.07
N GLY A 714 39.36 23.47 -9.82
CA GLY A 714 38.91 22.15 -9.41
C GLY A 714 40.00 21.12 -9.06
N PHE A 715 41.28 21.53 -9.01
CA PHE A 715 42.37 20.66 -8.54
C PHE A 715 43.43 21.41 -7.72
N ALA A 716 44.08 20.69 -6.81
CA ALA A 716 45.15 21.18 -5.95
C ALA A 716 46.28 20.15 -5.82
N PHE A 717 47.48 20.62 -5.53
CA PHE A 717 48.64 19.79 -5.21
C PHE A 717 49.10 20.06 -3.78
N ILE A 718 49.26 19.01 -2.99
CA ILE A 718 49.63 19.07 -1.57
C ILE A 718 50.88 18.22 -1.37
N SER A 719 51.98 18.85 -0.98
CA SER A 719 53.25 18.18 -0.70
C SER A 719 53.43 17.99 0.80
N PHE A 720 53.75 16.76 1.21
CA PHE A 720 54.08 16.42 2.59
C PHE A 720 55.60 16.36 2.77
N ALA A 721 56.05 16.53 4.03
CA ALA A 721 57.46 16.30 4.37
C ALA A 721 57.87 14.82 4.23
N ASP A 722 56.95 13.92 4.59
CA ASP A 722 57.17 12.47 4.57
C ASP A 722 56.16 11.76 3.65
N ARG A 723 56.65 10.78 2.89
CA ARG A 723 55.82 10.00 1.95
C ARG A 723 54.80 9.11 2.65
N ASP A 724 55.13 8.61 3.84
CA ASP A 724 54.22 7.75 4.61
C ASP A 724 53.00 8.55 5.12
N ASP A 725 53.18 9.84 5.39
CA ASP A 725 52.10 10.76 5.78
C ASP A 725 51.17 11.03 4.59
N ALA A 726 51.75 11.23 3.40
CA ALA A 726 51.00 11.37 2.15
C ALA A 726 50.18 10.10 1.83
N ALA A 727 50.73 8.90 2.06
CA ALA A 727 50.00 7.65 1.85
C ALA A 727 48.77 7.51 2.76
N ARG A 728 48.92 7.85 4.05
CA ARG A 728 47.81 7.85 5.01
C ARG A 728 46.75 8.89 4.69
N ALA A 729 47.17 10.06 4.22
CA ALA A 729 46.25 11.10 3.77
C ALA A 729 45.50 10.67 2.51
N CYS A 730 46.17 10.03 1.55
CA CYS A 730 45.54 9.51 0.33
C CYS A 730 44.43 8.50 0.62
N GLU A 731 44.68 7.52 1.48
CA GLU A 731 43.69 6.47 1.80
C GLU A 731 42.47 7.01 2.56
N LYS A 732 42.66 8.02 3.42
CA LYS A 732 41.58 8.57 4.26
C LYS A 732 40.80 9.70 3.62
N MET A 733 41.43 10.45 2.72
CA MET A 733 40.83 11.64 2.09
C MET A 733 40.25 11.35 0.71
N ASP A 734 40.58 10.22 0.09
CA ASP A 734 39.92 9.78 -1.14
C ASP A 734 38.47 9.36 -0.85
N GLY A 735 37.50 10.00 -1.51
CA GLY A 735 36.08 9.82 -1.22
C GLY A 735 35.56 10.69 -0.06
N PHE A 736 36.36 11.61 0.49
CA PHE A 736 35.91 12.53 1.53
C PHE A 736 35.06 13.68 0.94
N GLY A 737 33.86 13.88 1.50
CA GLY A 737 32.99 14.99 1.13
C GLY A 737 33.51 16.31 1.69
N TYR A 738 33.93 17.22 0.83
CA TYR A 738 34.33 18.58 1.18
C TYR A 738 33.40 19.59 0.52
N ARG A 739 32.65 20.32 1.36
CA ARG A 739 31.52 21.15 0.95
C ARG A 739 30.49 20.31 0.17
N HIS A 740 30.14 20.70 -1.05
CA HIS A 740 29.16 20.01 -1.91
C HIS A 740 29.81 19.01 -2.88
N LEU A 741 31.13 18.77 -2.82
CA LEU A 741 31.84 17.85 -3.73
C LEU A 741 32.61 16.78 -2.96
N ILE A 742 32.73 15.60 -3.57
CA ILE A 742 33.54 14.51 -3.04
C ILE A 742 34.95 14.62 -3.63
N LEU A 743 35.95 14.79 -2.76
CA LEU A 743 37.34 14.89 -3.18
C LEU A 743 37.85 13.53 -3.67
N ARG A 744 38.65 13.57 -4.72
CA ARG A 744 39.42 12.42 -5.20
C ARG A 744 40.91 12.70 -5.07
N VAL A 745 41.61 11.87 -4.31
CA VAL A 745 43.01 12.10 -3.93
C VAL A 745 43.89 11.00 -4.51
N GLU A 746 44.87 11.38 -5.34
CA GLU A 746 45.80 10.44 -5.95
C GLU A 746 47.25 10.95 -5.79
N PHE A 747 48.24 10.07 -5.81
CA PHE A 747 49.64 10.51 -5.90
C PHE A 747 49.89 11.24 -7.22
N ALA A 748 50.61 12.36 -7.17
CA ALA A 748 50.94 13.12 -8.37
C ALA A 748 51.83 12.26 -9.30
N LYS A 749 51.35 11.98 -10.51
CA LYS A 749 52.16 11.29 -11.54
C LYS A 749 53.16 12.30 -12.11
N ARG A 750 54.44 11.91 -12.21
CA ARG A 750 55.43 12.65 -13.01
C ARG A 750 54.93 12.70 -14.46
N THR A 751 54.62 13.90 -14.95
CA THR A 751 54.48 14.19 -16.38
C THR A 751 55.74 14.86 -16.89
#